data_AF-A0A4Z0YTU2-F1
#
_entry.id   AF-A0A4Z0YTU2-F1
#
_cell.length_a   1.000
_cell.length_b   1.000
_cell.length_c   1.000
_cell.angle_alpha   90.00
_cell.angle_beta   90.00
_cell.angle_gamma   90.00
#
_symmetry.space_group_name_H-M   'P 1'
#
loop_
_entity.id
_entity.type
_entity.pdbx_description
1 polymer ?
#
loop_
_entity_poly.entity_id
_entity_poly.type
_entity_poly.pdbx_seq_one_letter_code
_entity_poly.pdbx_strand_id
1 'polypeptide(L)'
;MGIFPGGKSTRINSPRHLTLRHSRRVAAAYQRKTRLLAGTAVTEDDDEIDPLPPGQQKLNSFWAPGLQAGPKHTITVKQRISAGNDNLLLEAEQSFFVDAPQFSLPEGSVHSTYPPPGYPDTNRILPHIVLTDPHLPWERLGSPSLGTNMELRMKMKALLAEGVAESSEIPRNRVPWLIIFSFSQDELRLPPEDLDGPSNIFRNITSNGLIKPVKQSGTLTVNMSIDDLWHLTPDVATPVTSDLGPDNMKDSRGDFIFVKPDLFTNLFLQKDNNGNPTKGSGPNTSQYQYMAHVRKINGQGMALAGVEDTAVFSIVVGNRAGQLDNETPATMCAHLVSIEGVEDMAWPGSSHRYVALCSLYSWNYTVLPANTLNVPDAFEHLGRTLDTLRAPEESIGPLRTSNDAIQQLVAKRLDDGYTLVRYCIQTGESTVALYRGPLTPSRVPPLENLTTSSNSGVDLQILDKQLGIMDITYSVAWQVGRTMALGDEAYTAALNRLRKSIHDYAENESKLQTVKDIDDSVFRTRGNLLAGISSIVRKLGSIHLGDDDNDNDNLQQLGEPAVRPPTRYRPGGAKRRWQRRRLEHSEMPDLSFGSPLIRKKYPDHAATAARYLAKSTTGEPYDETNDPVSTDYMIVLSWLLDRMFLAGVPAHCLIPDPTYLEAESLRFFCIDKNWRDALIDGALSLGNHYGDDEDRRAIKEALNDYIAHSPNGQDQPVQIPSYGFYLRSDLVTMFPDLRVEVLPTKGEAAPTGAPLLRHEIVTDGVMMALIDREPGTDQFASLVLTQPAHQQRFAIARGVDVDKVTVDIRRQYTVDQSIREGDESRHDRLKPIVYERGDPNNIFSWDSGSGSDPSDLRVIWPPRFADVQFQELLKDMGTYKDNNGATKPYFQDDVPTSALFAMQLNDPIYNLTINLDPNSSNLAAKIRRPGNPSSSPETRALGLMNTARVKKLRDRSERPGDTPVKKNDDNDDYGANFKRLSSYVATPTALSKFLAPHVRSIPAISMDSTPQSRPATMVVPQNTIPSSDIVKTKSLSVSTAQDAASSGSPAGTPKYEIRVGSNIVDSWNIIRLDGAHNLAQDLIFSVVLHQDEVSQYRLIEVDIEVDLGELNVSSDPPQHALMRNYAGPGAHMLTNLRFNVLLTTPSDQGGSVLRARLLPRSSKGWVFSTAVNELSFLLGLADVNAPAKYIDQFQVRSWANYMIRPDGGLETDNILKIPNPDTILTVVNPQYAPSS
;
A
#
# COMPACT_ATOMS: atom_id res chain seq x y z
N MET A 1 -6.35 17.53 -8.99
CA MET A 1 -6.03 16.37 -9.84
C MET A 1 -4.52 16.33 -9.98
N GLY A 2 -3.88 15.29 -9.46
CA GLY A 2 -2.42 15.20 -9.46
C GLY A 2 -1.86 15.19 -10.87
N ILE A 3 -0.68 15.80 -11.04
CA ILE A 3 0.22 15.57 -12.17
C ILE A 3 0.63 14.09 -12.07
N PHE A 4 -0.25 13.22 -12.54
CA PHE A 4 0.07 11.82 -12.78
C PHE A 4 0.95 11.82 -14.03
N PRO A 5 2.22 11.38 -13.96
CA PRO A 5 2.93 11.07 -15.20
C PRO A 5 2.12 9.99 -15.90
N GLY A 6 1.61 10.29 -17.09
CA GLY A 6 0.92 9.35 -17.98
C GLY A 6 1.80 8.19 -18.48
N GLY A 7 2.89 7.88 -17.79
CA GLY A 7 3.71 6.69 -18.00
C GLY A 7 3.30 5.62 -17.01
N LYS A 8 2.98 4.42 -17.51
CA LYS A 8 2.69 3.19 -16.77
C LYS A 8 3.89 2.72 -15.93
N SER A 9 4.39 3.50 -14.97
CA SER A 9 5.37 3.04 -14.00
C SER A 9 4.64 2.29 -12.88
N THR A 10 4.28 1.04 -13.16
CA THR A 10 3.57 0.14 -12.24
C THR A 10 4.48 -0.48 -11.17
N ARG A 11 5.74 -0.04 -11.02
CA ARG A 11 6.77 -0.91 -10.43
C ARG A 11 7.08 -0.77 -8.95
N ILE A 12 6.63 0.27 -8.23
CA ILE A 12 6.69 0.28 -6.75
C ILE A 12 5.56 1.15 -6.15
N ASN A 13 4.33 0.64 -6.09
CA ASN A 13 3.26 1.20 -5.24
C ASN A 13 3.43 0.70 -3.79
N SER A 14 4.65 0.77 -3.24
CA SER A 14 4.89 0.50 -1.82
C SER A 14 5.11 1.82 -1.08
N PRO A 15 4.47 2.03 0.08
CA PRO A 15 4.74 3.16 0.97
C PRO A 15 6.22 3.27 1.41
N ARG A 16 7.00 2.17 1.27
CA ARG A 16 8.43 2.05 1.58
C ARG A 16 9.33 2.23 0.36
N HIS A 17 8.81 2.77 -0.74
CA HIS A 17 9.56 2.88 -2.00
C HIS A 17 10.88 3.66 -1.86
N LEU A 18 10.97 4.68 -0.99
CA LEU A 18 12.19 5.45 -0.79
C LEU A 18 13.32 4.59 -0.17
N THR A 19 13.01 3.84 0.89
CA THR A 19 13.98 2.97 1.58
C THR A 19 14.35 1.76 0.71
N LEU A 20 13.39 1.19 -0.01
CA LEU A 20 13.63 0.08 -0.95
C LEU A 20 14.46 0.51 -2.17
N ARG A 21 14.22 1.71 -2.71
CA ARG A 21 15.05 2.25 -3.80
C ARG A 21 16.48 2.50 -3.32
N HIS A 22 16.65 3.10 -2.15
CA HIS A 22 17.97 3.33 -1.58
C HIS A 22 18.73 2.01 -1.34
N SER A 23 18.11 1.04 -0.66
CA SER A 23 18.72 -0.26 -0.38
C SER A 23 19.08 -1.04 -1.65
N ARG A 24 18.17 -1.11 -2.64
CA ARG A 24 18.45 -1.73 -3.94
C ARG A 24 19.60 -1.05 -4.68
N ARG A 25 19.71 0.28 -4.62
CA ARG A 25 20.83 1.01 -5.22
C ARG A 25 22.15 0.65 -4.55
N VAL A 26 22.20 0.68 -3.21
CA VAL A 26 23.42 0.33 -2.47
C VAL A 26 23.82 -1.11 -2.75
N ALA A 27 22.85 -2.04 -2.77
CA ALA A 27 23.08 -3.43 -3.13
C ALA A 27 23.59 -3.59 -4.57
N ALA A 28 23.01 -2.87 -5.54
CA ALA A 28 23.46 -2.90 -6.94
C ALA A 28 24.87 -2.31 -7.12
N ALA A 29 25.18 -1.21 -6.43
CA ALA A 29 26.52 -0.61 -6.43
C ALA A 29 27.55 -1.55 -5.79
N TYR A 30 27.19 -2.21 -4.69
CA TYR A 30 28.02 -3.24 -4.04
C TYR A 30 28.22 -4.46 -4.96
N GLN A 31 27.18 -4.92 -5.65
CA GLN A 31 27.25 -5.99 -6.65
C GLN A 31 28.14 -5.59 -7.85
N ARG A 32 28.05 -4.34 -8.32
CA ARG A 32 28.92 -3.81 -9.38
C ARG A 32 30.38 -3.80 -8.92
N LYS A 33 30.66 -3.30 -7.72
CA LYS A 33 32.01 -3.26 -7.14
C LYS A 33 32.59 -4.65 -6.92
N THR A 34 31.78 -5.60 -6.44
CA THR A 34 32.21 -7.00 -6.27
C THR A 34 32.44 -7.70 -7.61
N ARG A 35 31.62 -7.46 -8.63
CA ARG A 35 31.86 -7.97 -10.00
C ARG A 35 33.12 -7.40 -10.65
N LEU A 36 33.40 -6.11 -10.42
CA LEU A 36 34.64 -5.46 -10.86
C LEU A 36 35.86 -6.07 -10.17
N LEU A 37 35.77 -6.29 -8.84
CA LEU A 37 36.82 -6.98 -8.07
C LEU A 37 36.99 -8.46 -8.48
N ALA A 38 35.94 -9.09 -8.99
CA ALA A 38 35.96 -10.47 -9.48
C ALA A 38 36.49 -10.62 -10.93
N GLY A 39 36.87 -9.54 -11.60
CA GLY A 39 37.54 -9.58 -12.90
C GLY A 39 36.66 -9.90 -14.12
N THR A 40 35.33 -9.86 -13.98
CA THR A 40 34.40 -9.98 -15.11
C THR A 40 34.30 -8.64 -15.86
N ALA A 41 34.79 -8.61 -17.11
CA ALA A 41 34.78 -7.43 -17.97
C ALA A 41 33.35 -6.96 -18.24
N VAL A 42 33.10 -5.68 -17.95
CA VAL A 42 31.87 -4.97 -18.32
C VAL A 42 31.99 -4.64 -19.81
N THR A 43 31.01 -5.02 -20.62
CA THR A 43 30.92 -4.66 -22.05
C THR A 43 30.80 -3.14 -22.22
N GLU A 44 31.56 -2.58 -23.17
CA GLU A 44 31.80 -1.15 -23.43
C GLU A 44 30.58 -0.33 -23.93
N ASP A 45 29.35 -0.87 -23.92
CA ASP A 45 28.16 -0.17 -24.44
C ASP A 45 27.50 0.80 -23.41
N ASP A 46 28.01 0.91 -22.18
CA ASP A 46 27.44 1.75 -21.11
C ASP A 46 28.14 3.13 -20.93
N ASP A 47 29.07 3.49 -21.82
CA ASP A 47 29.97 4.65 -21.64
C ASP A 47 29.42 6.03 -22.10
N GLU A 48 28.17 6.16 -22.56
CA GLU A 48 27.67 7.48 -23.05
C GLU A 48 27.04 8.40 -21.97
N ILE A 49 26.95 7.95 -20.71
CA ILE A 49 26.39 8.78 -19.63
C ILE A 49 27.41 8.92 -18.51
N ASP A 50 28.25 9.95 -18.62
CA ASP A 50 28.99 10.50 -17.49
C ASP A 50 28.00 10.73 -16.32
N PRO A 51 28.05 9.93 -15.23
CA PRO A 51 27.02 9.98 -14.20
C PRO A 51 27.25 11.25 -13.37
N LEU A 52 26.39 12.25 -13.58
CA LEU A 52 26.41 13.47 -12.75
C LEU A 52 26.22 13.09 -11.28
N PRO A 53 26.97 13.66 -10.33
CA PRO A 53 26.68 13.51 -8.91
C PRO A 53 25.24 13.95 -8.55
N PRO A 54 24.62 13.35 -7.51
CA PRO A 54 23.31 13.79 -7.03
C PRO A 54 23.26 15.29 -6.73
N GLY A 55 22.18 15.94 -7.17
CA GLY A 55 21.99 17.38 -6.99
C GLY A 55 22.72 18.26 -8.01
N GLN A 56 23.54 17.67 -8.90
CA GLN A 56 24.16 18.40 -10.01
C GLN A 56 23.32 18.29 -11.28
N GLN A 57 23.41 19.33 -12.11
CA GLN A 57 22.82 19.36 -13.45
C GLN A 57 23.83 19.93 -14.44
N LYS A 58 23.72 19.49 -15.69
CA LYS A 58 24.50 20.03 -16.81
C LYS A 58 23.53 20.66 -17.81
N LEU A 59 23.82 21.90 -18.21
CA LEU A 59 23.05 22.63 -19.22
C LEU A 59 23.91 22.73 -20.48
N ASN A 60 23.35 22.33 -21.62
CA ASN A 60 23.96 22.50 -22.93
C ASN A 60 23.14 23.53 -23.71
N SER A 61 23.80 24.45 -24.43
CA SER A 61 23.11 25.47 -25.21
C SER A 61 22.24 24.90 -26.34
N PHE A 62 22.72 23.83 -26.99
CA PHE A 62 21.98 23.10 -28.02
C PHE A 62 22.45 21.65 -28.10
N TRP A 63 21.63 20.78 -28.67
CA TRP A 63 21.99 19.40 -28.99
C TRP A 63 21.46 19.04 -30.38
N ALA A 64 22.21 19.41 -31.42
CA ALA A 64 21.80 19.20 -32.79
C ALA A 64 22.07 17.75 -33.24
N PRO A 65 21.11 17.09 -33.92
CA PRO A 65 21.34 15.76 -34.47
C PRO A 65 22.35 15.80 -35.63
N GLY A 66 23.01 14.67 -35.87
CA GLY A 66 24.03 14.57 -36.91
C GLY A 66 23.49 14.68 -38.34
N LEU A 67 22.26 14.20 -38.57
CA LEU A 67 21.52 14.35 -39.82
C LEU A 67 20.28 15.20 -39.56
N GLN A 68 19.99 16.11 -40.48
CA GLN A 68 18.87 17.03 -40.37
C GLN A 68 17.63 16.45 -41.07
N ALA A 69 16.45 16.66 -40.49
CA ALA A 69 15.19 16.33 -41.12
C ALA A 69 14.73 17.40 -42.13
N GLY A 70 14.01 16.98 -43.16
CA GLY A 70 13.51 17.84 -44.24
C GLY A 70 14.21 17.63 -45.60
N PRO A 71 15.45 18.12 -45.80
CA PRO A 71 16.07 18.10 -47.12
C PRO A 71 16.41 16.67 -47.58
N LYS A 72 16.37 16.47 -48.90
CA LYS A 72 16.72 15.21 -49.55
C LYS A 72 18.23 14.94 -49.38
N HIS A 73 18.58 13.91 -48.62
CA HIS A 73 19.97 13.46 -48.48
C HIS A 73 20.33 12.52 -49.62
N THR A 74 21.54 12.64 -50.17
CA THR A 74 22.04 11.74 -51.23
C THR A 74 23.35 11.10 -50.81
N ILE A 75 23.37 9.77 -50.72
CA ILE A 75 24.57 8.98 -50.48
C ILE A 75 25.22 8.72 -51.83
N THR A 76 26.43 9.23 -52.03
CA THR A 76 27.24 8.97 -53.23
C THR A 76 28.39 8.02 -52.89
N VAL A 77 28.41 6.82 -53.47
CA VAL A 77 29.49 5.83 -53.30
C VAL A 77 30.36 5.86 -54.54
N LYS A 78 31.66 6.13 -54.36
CA LYS A 78 32.67 6.06 -55.43
C LYS A 78 33.62 4.90 -55.17
N GLN A 79 33.61 3.89 -56.04
CA GLN A 79 34.50 2.74 -55.95
C GLN A 79 35.52 2.78 -57.09
N ARG A 80 36.80 2.86 -56.75
CA ARG A 80 37.89 2.73 -57.73
C ARG A 80 38.38 1.28 -57.77
N ILE A 81 38.23 0.61 -58.90
CA ILE A 81 38.78 -0.72 -59.18
C ILE A 81 40.02 -0.53 -60.06
N SER A 82 41.16 -1.01 -59.59
CA SER A 82 42.43 -0.96 -60.33
C SER A 82 42.87 -2.37 -60.70
N ALA A 83 43.09 -2.62 -62.00
CA ALA A 83 43.59 -3.88 -62.52
C ALA A 83 44.67 -3.61 -63.57
N GLY A 84 45.95 -3.74 -63.19
CA GLY A 84 47.08 -3.45 -64.07
C GLY A 84 47.24 -1.95 -64.34
N ASN A 85 47.29 -1.55 -65.63
CA ASN A 85 47.33 -0.14 -66.04
C ASN A 85 45.93 0.51 -66.13
N ASP A 86 44.85 -0.25 -65.97
CA ASP A 86 43.49 0.25 -66.15
C ASP A 86 42.83 0.55 -64.79
N ASN A 87 42.27 1.76 -64.68
CA ASN A 87 41.54 2.23 -63.52
C ASN A 87 40.07 2.49 -63.91
N LEU A 88 39.14 1.80 -63.27
CA LEU A 88 37.70 2.00 -63.42
C LEU A 88 37.14 2.68 -62.17
N LEU A 89 36.44 3.81 -62.34
CA LEU A 89 35.70 4.47 -61.26
C LEU A 89 34.20 4.17 -61.45
N LEU A 90 33.61 3.47 -60.48
CA LEU A 90 32.18 3.24 -60.39
C LEU A 90 31.57 4.25 -59.41
N GLU A 91 30.48 4.89 -59.81
CA GLU A 91 29.72 5.83 -58.97
C GLU A 91 28.28 5.31 -58.82
N ALA A 92 27.76 5.30 -57.60
CA ALA A 92 26.37 4.96 -57.30
C ALA A 92 25.78 6.02 -56.37
N GLU A 93 24.53 6.41 -56.61
CA GLU A 93 23.82 7.41 -55.82
C GLU A 93 22.51 6.84 -55.28
N GLN A 94 22.22 7.05 -54.00
CA GLN A 94 20.95 6.72 -53.39
C GLN A 94 20.46 7.89 -52.54
N SER A 95 19.25 8.36 -52.81
CA SER A 95 18.63 9.42 -52.02
C SER A 95 17.65 8.90 -50.97
N PHE A 96 17.61 9.54 -49.80
CA PHE A 96 16.68 9.24 -48.72
C PHE A 96 16.26 10.51 -47.98
N PHE A 97 15.17 10.44 -47.22
CA PHE A 97 14.68 11.50 -46.34
C PHE A 97 14.80 11.06 -44.88
N VAL A 98 15.10 12.00 -43.99
CA VAL A 98 15.04 11.78 -42.55
C VAL A 98 13.69 12.27 -42.07
N ASP A 99 12.90 11.36 -41.50
CA ASP A 99 11.57 11.64 -40.98
C ASP A 99 11.66 12.32 -39.61
N ALA A 100 10.86 13.37 -39.40
CA ALA A 100 10.74 14.08 -38.14
C ALA A 100 9.41 14.85 -38.08
N PRO A 101 8.90 15.17 -36.87
CA PRO A 101 7.68 15.96 -36.70
C PRO A 101 7.75 17.29 -37.46
N GLN A 102 6.63 17.70 -38.08
CA GLN A 102 6.56 18.97 -38.83
C GLN A 102 5.30 19.79 -38.56
N PHE A 103 4.12 19.17 -38.51
CA PHE A 103 2.82 19.86 -38.33
C PHE A 103 2.02 19.37 -37.11
N SER A 104 2.46 18.26 -36.51
CA SER A 104 1.93 17.72 -35.25
C SER A 104 3.03 16.97 -34.51
N LEU A 105 2.94 16.93 -33.18
CA LEU A 105 3.88 16.16 -32.35
C LEU A 105 3.32 14.76 -32.05
N PRO A 106 4.18 13.72 -32.03
CA PRO A 106 3.80 12.40 -31.53
C PRO A 106 3.33 12.41 -30.08
N GLU A 107 2.49 11.44 -29.72
CA GLU A 107 2.08 11.24 -28.33
C GLU A 107 3.30 10.91 -27.45
N GLY A 108 3.45 11.62 -26.32
CA GLY A 108 4.58 11.44 -25.40
C GLY A 108 5.83 12.28 -25.69
N SER A 109 5.84 13.11 -26.74
CA SER A 109 6.94 14.06 -27.00
C SER A 109 7.01 15.20 -25.97
N VAL A 110 5.88 15.56 -25.36
CA VAL A 110 5.79 16.58 -24.32
C VAL A 110 5.89 15.91 -22.95
N HIS A 111 6.91 16.26 -22.18
CA HIS A 111 7.08 15.80 -20.80
C HIS A 111 6.22 16.64 -19.84
N SER A 112 6.31 17.96 -19.95
CA SER A 112 5.55 18.90 -19.11
C SER A 112 5.47 20.30 -19.73
N THR A 113 4.40 21.03 -19.41
CA THR A 113 4.23 22.45 -19.75
C THR A 113 4.08 23.29 -18.51
N TYR A 114 4.54 24.54 -18.58
CA TYR A 114 4.39 25.50 -17.49
C TYR A 114 4.00 26.89 -18.06
N PRO A 115 3.05 27.61 -17.44
CA PRO A 115 2.16 27.13 -16.38
C PRO A 115 1.31 25.93 -16.85
N PRO A 116 0.99 24.96 -15.99
CA PRO A 116 0.18 23.82 -16.40
C PRO A 116 -1.23 24.24 -16.84
N PRO A 117 -1.91 23.45 -17.70
CA PRO A 117 -3.24 23.80 -18.20
C PRO A 117 -4.24 24.05 -17.06
N GLY A 118 -4.87 25.23 -17.06
CA GLY A 118 -5.86 25.64 -16.06
C GLY A 118 -5.30 26.12 -14.72
N TYR A 119 -3.98 26.16 -14.54
CA TYR A 119 -3.36 26.69 -13.32
C TYR A 119 -3.13 28.21 -13.43
N PRO A 120 -3.30 28.94 -12.31
CA PRO A 120 -2.98 30.36 -12.24
C PRO A 120 -1.49 30.62 -11.91
N ASP A 121 -0.89 31.65 -12.52
CA ASP A 121 0.44 32.15 -12.14
C ASP A 121 0.54 33.67 -12.33
N THR A 122 1.64 34.26 -11.87
CA THR A 122 1.95 35.70 -11.97
C THR A 122 2.29 36.14 -13.40
N ASN A 123 2.00 37.40 -13.70
CA ASN A 123 2.23 38.01 -15.02
C ASN A 123 3.69 38.01 -15.51
N ARG A 124 4.66 37.96 -14.59
CA ARG A 124 6.10 37.98 -14.88
C ARG A 124 6.65 36.65 -15.42
N ILE A 125 5.88 35.56 -15.34
CA ILE A 125 6.32 34.22 -15.70
C ILE A 125 6.21 33.99 -17.21
N LEU A 126 7.28 33.46 -17.80
CA LEU A 126 7.36 33.06 -19.19
C LEU A 126 6.90 31.61 -19.36
N PRO A 127 5.91 31.35 -20.23
CA PRO A 127 5.49 30.00 -20.54
C PRO A 127 6.63 29.19 -21.16
N HIS A 128 6.76 27.92 -20.78
CA HIS A 128 7.79 27.03 -21.32
C HIS A 128 7.29 25.59 -21.42
N ILE A 129 7.95 24.81 -22.28
CA ILE A 129 7.68 23.39 -22.49
C ILE A 129 8.95 22.58 -22.31
N VAL A 130 8.80 21.40 -21.70
CA VAL A 130 9.85 20.40 -21.53
C VAL A 130 9.52 19.23 -22.46
N LEU A 131 10.44 18.90 -23.35
CA LEU A 131 10.30 17.85 -24.35
C LEU A 131 11.15 16.64 -23.94
N THR A 132 10.63 15.44 -24.20
CA THR A 132 11.30 14.17 -23.86
C THR A 132 12.51 13.90 -24.75
N ASP A 133 12.46 14.34 -26.01
CA ASP A 133 13.59 14.24 -26.93
C ASP A 133 14.50 15.48 -26.81
N PRO A 134 15.78 15.32 -26.46
CA PRO A 134 16.71 16.45 -26.38
C PRO A 134 17.06 17.08 -27.74
N HIS A 135 16.86 16.38 -28.86
CA HIS A 135 17.23 16.87 -30.19
C HIS A 135 16.10 17.63 -30.89
N LEU A 136 14.85 17.38 -30.51
CA LEU A 136 13.64 17.86 -31.20
C LEU A 136 13.68 19.34 -31.60
N PRO A 137 14.10 20.31 -30.76
CA PRO A 137 14.16 21.72 -31.16
C PRO A 137 15.13 22.04 -32.30
N TRP A 138 16.09 21.15 -32.61
CA TRP A 138 17.13 21.35 -33.63
C TRP A 138 17.14 20.27 -34.73
N GLU A 139 16.10 19.41 -34.79
CA GLU A 139 15.94 18.42 -35.86
C GLU A 139 15.75 19.05 -37.24
N ARG A 140 15.06 20.21 -37.29
CA ARG A 140 14.84 21.03 -38.49
C ARG A 140 15.57 22.37 -38.38
N LEU A 141 15.71 23.07 -39.51
CA LEU A 141 16.35 24.39 -39.54
C LEU A 141 15.36 25.47 -39.12
N GLY A 142 15.67 26.16 -38.02
CA GLY A 142 14.97 27.39 -37.64
C GLY A 142 15.44 28.62 -38.42
N SER A 143 16.72 28.66 -38.83
CA SER A 143 17.32 29.78 -39.56
C SER A 143 18.23 29.28 -40.69
N PRO A 144 17.80 29.38 -41.96
CA PRO A 144 18.64 29.08 -43.12
C PRO A 144 19.90 29.95 -43.19
N SER A 145 19.82 31.20 -42.72
CA SER A 145 20.93 32.15 -42.77
C SER A 145 22.15 31.77 -41.90
N LEU A 146 21.98 30.87 -40.92
CA LEU A 146 23.05 30.36 -40.05
C LEU A 146 23.71 29.06 -40.55
N GLY A 147 23.42 28.60 -41.77
CA GLY A 147 24.01 27.40 -42.39
C GLY A 147 23.47 26.07 -41.84
N THR A 148 23.91 24.93 -42.39
CA THR A 148 23.38 23.60 -42.04
C THR A 148 24.05 22.96 -40.80
N ASN A 149 23.40 21.98 -40.16
CA ASN A 149 23.98 21.25 -39.01
C ASN A 149 25.27 20.50 -39.40
N MET A 150 25.36 20.03 -40.66
CA MET A 150 26.54 19.38 -41.20
C MET A 150 27.73 20.34 -41.35
N GLU A 151 27.50 21.55 -41.89
CA GLU A 151 28.52 22.59 -41.99
C GLU A 151 29.05 22.99 -40.61
N LEU A 152 28.17 23.10 -39.63
CA LEU A 152 28.55 23.42 -38.25
C LEU A 152 29.44 22.32 -37.65
N ARG A 153 29.09 21.05 -37.85
CA ARG A 153 29.89 19.91 -37.38
C ARG A 153 31.24 19.83 -38.10
N MET A 154 31.29 20.14 -39.39
CA MET A 154 32.55 20.23 -40.15
C MET A 154 33.43 21.38 -39.63
N LYS A 155 32.86 22.56 -39.38
CA LYS A 155 33.57 23.69 -38.77
C LYS A 155 34.12 23.32 -37.39
N MET A 156 33.31 22.70 -36.52
CA MET A 156 33.77 22.23 -35.20
C MET A 156 34.89 21.19 -35.31
N LYS A 157 34.76 20.20 -36.21
CA LYS A 157 35.78 19.16 -36.40
C LYS A 157 37.07 19.72 -36.98
N ALA A 158 36.99 20.70 -37.87
CA ALA A 158 38.15 21.39 -38.42
C ALA A 158 38.89 22.20 -37.34
N LEU A 159 38.15 22.97 -36.52
CA LEU A 159 38.71 23.76 -35.42
C LEU A 159 39.34 22.87 -34.33
N LEU A 160 38.72 21.74 -33.99
CA LEU A 160 39.27 20.74 -33.06
C LEU A 160 40.53 20.06 -33.59
N ALA A 161 40.63 19.84 -34.91
CA ALA A 161 41.82 19.25 -35.54
C ALA A 161 43.01 20.21 -35.60
N GLU A 162 42.77 21.53 -35.59
CA GLU A 162 43.81 22.57 -35.58
C GLU A 162 44.36 22.86 -34.17
N GLY A 163 43.88 22.18 -33.12
CA GLY A 163 44.39 22.32 -31.75
C GLY A 163 44.06 23.66 -31.08
N VAL A 164 43.20 24.47 -31.69
CA VAL A 164 42.75 25.77 -31.16
C VAL A 164 41.41 25.55 -30.43
N ALA A 165 41.49 25.06 -29.19
CA ALA A 165 40.31 24.80 -28.36
C ALA A 165 39.64 26.08 -27.81
N GLU A 166 40.28 27.26 -27.96
CA GLU A 166 39.86 28.53 -27.35
C GLU A 166 39.89 29.68 -28.37
N SER A 167 39.13 29.57 -29.46
CA SER A 167 38.88 30.72 -30.34
C SER A 167 37.39 31.02 -30.47
N SER A 168 37.09 32.31 -30.50
CA SER A 168 35.78 32.97 -30.60
C SER A 168 34.99 32.66 -31.89
N GLU A 169 35.41 31.66 -32.68
CA GLU A 169 34.79 31.25 -33.95
C GLU A 169 33.89 30.01 -33.84
N ILE A 170 33.86 29.31 -32.69
CA ILE A 170 32.98 28.16 -32.51
C ILE A 170 31.54 28.64 -32.25
N PRO A 171 30.54 28.31 -33.09
CA PRO A 171 29.15 28.68 -32.85
C PRO A 171 28.61 27.96 -31.62
N ARG A 172 28.39 28.71 -30.53
CA ARG A 172 27.92 28.22 -29.22
C ARG A 172 26.39 28.25 -29.06
N ASN A 173 25.67 28.90 -29.97
CA ASN A 173 24.20 29.00 -29.97
C ASN A 173 23.63 28.54 -31.32
N ARG A 174 22.40 28.04 -31.30
CA ARG A 174 21.70 27.58 -32.50
C ARG A 174 20.20 27.89 -32.40
N VAL A 175 19.63 28.44 -33.46
CA VAL A 175 18.20 28.77 -33.54
C VAL A 175 17.38 27.47 -33.56
N PRO A 176 16.47 27.26 -32.60
CA PRO A 176 15.53 26.15 -32.66
C PRO A 176 14.46 26.43 -33.73
N TRP A 177 13.90 25.40 -34.35
CA TRP A 177 12.76 25.58 -35.26
C TRP A 177 11.42 25.74 -34.51
N LEU A 178 11.44 25.60 -33.18
CA LEU A 178 10.31 25.64 -32.26
C LEU A 178 10.40 26.82 -31.30
N ILE A 179 9.32 27.58 -31.15
CA ILE A 179 9.23 28.73 -30.23
C ILE A 179 7.88 28.74 -29.52
N ILE A 180 7.83 29.27 -28.30
CA ILE A 180 6.57 29.52 -27.61
C ILE A 180 6.18 31.00 -27.66
N PHE A 181 4.94 31.25 -28.05
CA PHE A 181 4.30 32.55 -27.87
C PHE A 181 3.06 32.43 -27.00
N SER A 182 2.87 33.41 -26.11
CA SER A 182 1.64 33.59 -25.34
C SER A 182 0.77 34.67 -25.98
N PHE A 183 -0.53 34.43 -26.04
CA PHE A 183 -1.49 35.38 -26.58
C PHE A 183 -2.65 35.54 -25.61
N SER A 184 -3.22 36.75 -25.56
CA SER A 184 -4.55 36.89 -24.97
C SER A 184 -5.59 36.33 -25.93
N GLN A 185 -6.74 35.90 -25.41
CA GLN A 185 -7.80 35.34 -26.27
C GLN A 185 -8.26 36.34 -27.34
N ASP A 186 -8.26 37.64 -27.03
CA ASP A 186 -8.69 38.68 -27.97
C ASP A 186 -7.72 38.90 -29.15
N GLU A 187 -6.46 38.48 -29.03
CA GLU A 187 -5.45 38.62 -30.10
C GLU A 187 -5.60 37.56 -31.20
N LEU A 188 -6.07 36.36 -30.85
CA LEU A 188 -6.23 35.22 -31.78
C LEU A 188 -7.69 34.98 -32.18
N ARG A 189 -8.65 35.61 -31.49
CA ARG A 189 -10.07 35.41 -31.77
C ARG A 189 -10.43 36.01 -33.12
N LEU A 190 -10.92 35.16 -34.01
CA LEU A 190 -11.43 35.59 -35.30
C LEU A 190 -12.88 36.11 -35.12
N PRO A 191 -13.25 37.24 -35.73
CA PRO A 191 -14.63 37.69 -35.72
C PRO A 191 -15.51 36.69 -36.48
N PRO A 192 -16.79 36.50 -36.09
CA PRO A 192 -17.69 35.53 -36.72
C PRO A 192 -17.83 35.70 -38.24
N GLU A 193 -17.67 36.92 -38.73
CA GLU A 193 -17.72 37.26 -40.16
C GLU A 193 -16.57 36.64 -40.97
N ASP A 194 -15.40 36.46 -40.36
CA ASP A 194 -14.22 35.89 -41.03
C ASP A 194 -14.18 34.35 -40.99
N LEU A 195 -14.97 33.74 -40.09
CA LEU A 195 -15.13 32.28 -40.01
C LEU A 195 -16.14 31.77 -41.05
N ASP A 196 -17.37 32.30 -41.03
CA ASP A 196 -18.48 31.81 -41.86
C ASP A 196 -19.30 32.92 -42.56
N GLY A 197 -18.87 34.18 -42.46
CA GLY A 197 -19.52 35.30 -43.13
C GLY A 197 -19.18 35.46 -44.62
N PRO A 198 -19.70 36.50 -45.28
CA PRO A 198 -19.44 36.76 -46.70
C PRO A 198 -17.98 37.13 -47.01
N SER A 199 -17.24 37.57 -46.00
CA SER A 199 -15.81 37.89 -46.03
C SER A 199 -14.93 36.78 -45.46
N ASN A 200 -15.43 35.54 -45.36
CA ASN A 200 -14.65 34.49 -44.71
C ASN A 200 -13.34 34.18 -45.46
N ILE A 201 -12.31 33.85 -44.69
CA ILE A 201 -10.98 33.52 -45.21
C ILE A 201 -10.90 32.08 -45.75
N PHE A 202 -11.94 31.27 -45.49
CA PHE A 202 -12.03 29.84 -45.83
C PHE A 202 -12.90 29.54 -47.08
N ARG A 203 -13.35 30.57 -47.83
CA ARG A 203 -14.30 30.41 -48.96
C ARG A 203 -13.79 29.57 -50.12
N ASN A 204 -12.50 29.62 -50.37
CA ASN A 204 -11.85 28.94 -51.50
C ASN A 204 -11.60 27.45 -51.21
N ILE A 205 -11.82 27.00 -49.96
CA ILE A 205 -11.65 25.60 -49.56
C ILE A 205 -12.88 24.79 -49.96
N THR A 206 -12.65 23.83 -50.86
CA THR A 206 -13.66 22.92 -51.43
C THR A 206 -13.56 21.48 -50.90
N SER A 207 -12.56 21.18 -50.06
CA SER A 207 -12.34 19.84 -49.50
C SER A 207 -13.36 19.48 -48.41
N ASN A 208 -13.66 18.19 -48.27
CA ASN A 208 -14.52 17.65 -47.20
C ASN A 208 -13.84 17.64 -45.81
N GLY A 209 -12.58 18.07 -45.72
CA GLY A 209 -11.73 17.93 -44.53
C GLY A 209 -11.94 18.99 -43.45
N LEU A 210 -12.63 20.10 -43.75
CA LEU A 210 -12.94 21.19 -42.84
C LEU A 210 -14.46 21.23 -42.56
N ILE A 211 -14.85 21.01 -41.30
CA ILE A 211 -16.27 21.00 -40.91
C ILE A 211 -16.78 22.45 -40.92
N LYS A 212 -17.73 22.77 -41.82
CA LYS A 212 -18.43 24.07 -41.85
C LYS A 212 -19.72 23.98 -41.01
N PRO A 213 -20.06 24.95 -40.13
CA PRO A 213 -19.36 26.22 -39.87
C PRO A 213 -17.99 26.05 -39.18
N VAL A 214 -17.01 26.84 -39.62
CA VAL A 214 -15.63 26.77 -39.10
C VAL A 214 -15.61 27.29 -37.66
N LYS A 215 -15.20 26.44 -36.71
CA LYS A 215 -15.09 26.81 -35.30
C LYS A 215 -13.64 26.74 -34.85
N GLN A 216 -13.21 27.76 -34.10
CA GLN A 216 -11.93 27.74 -33.41
C GLN A 216 -11.99 26.78 -32.20
N SER A 217 -10.87 26.13 -31.89
CA SER A 217 -10.71 25.26 -30.72
C SER A 217 -10.71 26.05 -29.41
N GLY A 218 -10.62 25.36 -28.26
CA GLY A 218 -10.50 26.00 -26.95
C GLY A 218 -9.22 26.84 -26.76
N THR A 219 -8.20 26.61 -27.59
CA THR A 219 -6.94 27.40 -27.67
C THR A 219 -6.92 28.32 -28.89
N LEU A 220 -8.07 28.54 -29.55
CA LEU A 220 -8.24 29.41 -30.71
C LEU A 220 -7.51 28.97 -32.00
N THR A 221 -7.12 27.70 -32.11
CA THR A 221 -6.57 27.10 -33.34
C THR A 221 -7.67 26.64 -34.31
N VAL A 222 -7.32 26.51 -35.59
CA VAL A 222 -8.16 25.84 -36.60
C VAL A 222 -7.38 24.66 -37.19
N ASN A 223 -7.95 23.45 -37.09
CA ASN A 223 -7.36 22.24 -37.65
C ASN A 223 -7.70 22.10 -39.14
N MET A 224 -6.69 22.09 -40.02
CA MET A 224 -6.89 21.95 -41.47
C MET A 224 -5.75 21.16 -42.14
N SER A 225 -5.98 20.71 -43.37
CA SER A 225 -4.90 20.13 -44.18
C SER A 225 -4.01 21.22 -44.78
N ILE A 226 -2.79 20.87 -45.18
CA ILE A 226 -1.85 21.82 -45.81
C ILE A 226 -2.34 22.22 -47.19
N ASP A 227 -3.00 21.31 -47.92
CA ASP A 227 -3.67 21.66 -49.16
C ASP A 227 -4.74 22.75 -48.93
N ASP A 228 -5.53 22.65 -47.85
CA ASP A 228 -6.52 23.68 -47.50
C ASP A 228 -5.88 25.02 -47.13
N LEU A 229 -4.73 25.00 -46.44
CA LEU A 229 -3.97 26.20 -46.08
C LEU A 229 -3.53 26.98 -47.32
N TRP A 230 -3.05 26.29 -48.36
CA TRP A 230 -2.63 26.92 -49.61
C TRP A 230 -3.79 27.45 -50.45
N HIS A 231 -4.99 26.92 -50.24
CA HIS A 231 -6.21 27.41 -50.87
C HIS A 231 -6.92 28.50 -50.05
N LEU A 232 -6.32 29.04 -48.99
CA LEU A 232 -6.86 30.22 -48.30
C LEU A 232 -6.94 31.44 -49.24
N THR A 233 -7.71 32.43 -48.81
CA THR A 233 -7.81 33.69 -49.54
C THR A 233 -6.47 34.46 -49.54
N PRO A 234 -6.18 35.24 -50.60
CA PRO A 234 -4.87 35.91 -50.78
C PRO A 234 -4.58 37.03 -49.76
N ASP A 235 -5.55 37.37 -48.90
CA ASP A 235 -5.40 38.26 -47.75
C ASP A 235 -4.81 37.56 -46.51
N VAL A 236 -4.51 36.25 -46.59
CA VAL A 236 -3.77 35.51 -45.56
C VAL A 236 -2.40 35.12 -46.10
N ALA A 237 -1.35 35.47 -45.35
CA ALA A 237 0.01 35.06 -45.66
C ALA A 237 0.45 33.87 -44.78
N THR A 238 1.31 32.98 -45.29
CA THR A 238 1.80 31.82 -44.53
C THR A 238 3.27 31.51 -44.87
N PRO A 239 4.10 31.11 -43.90
CA PRO A 239 5.46 30.65 -44.15
C PRO A 239 5.51 29.22 -44.73
N VAL A 240 4.41 28.47 -44.68
CA VAL A 240 4.37 27.07 -45.13
C VAL A 240 4.21 27.01 -46.65
N THR A 241 5.32 26.89 -47.38
CA THR A 241 5.34 26.77 -48.86
C THR A 241 5.48 25.31 -49.32
N SER A 242 5.31 25.07 -50.63
CA SER A 242 5.49 23.75 -51.25
C SER A 242 6.92 23.21 -51.18
N ASP A 243 7.90 24.08 -50.94
CA ASP A 243 9.33 23.75 -51.04
C ASP A 243 9.92 23.24 -49.71
N LEU A 244 9.11 23.24 -48.63
CA LEU A 244 9.52 22.87 -47.27
C LEU A 244 9.57 21.36 -47.00
N GLY A 245 9.04 20.53 -47.89
CA GLY A 245 8.91 19.11 -47.65
C GLY A 245 8.68 18.29 -48.92
N PRO A 246 8.64 16.95 -48.79
CA PRO A 246 8.32 16.06 -49.90
C PRO A 246 6.89 16.24 -50.41
N ASP A 247 6.62 15.83 -51.65
CA ASP A 247 5.32 16.06 -52.34
C ASP A 247 4.10 15.49 -51.59
N ASN A 248 4.28 14.51 -50.70
CA ASN A 248 3.25 13.93 -49.84
C ASN A 248 2.87 14.81 -48.63
N MET A 249 3.51 15.97 -48.46
CA MET A 249 3.20 16.94 -47.40
C MET A 249 1.75 17.47 -47.50
N LYS A 250 1.20 17.59 -48.72
CA LYS A 250 -0.15 18.16 -48.95
C LYS A 250 -1.27 17.48 -48.14
N ASP A 251 -1.11 16.18 -47.91
CA ASP A 251 -2.09 15.35 -47.19
C ASP A 251 -1.98 15.47 -45.67
N SER A 252 -0.91 16.10 -45.16
CA SER A 252 -0.70 16.28 -43.72
C SER A 252 -1.69 17.30 -43.15
N ARG A 253 -2.05 17.10 -41.87
CA ARG A 253 -2.93 18.01 -41.12
C ARG A 253 -2.15 18.67 -39.99
N GLY A 254 -2.53 19.91 -39.69
CA GLY A 254 -1.96 20.69 -38.60
C GLY A 254 -2.97 21.65 -38.00
N ASP A 255 -2.63 22.17 -36.83
CA ASP A 255 -3.36 23.25 -36.18
C ASP A 255 -2.71 24.59 -36.53
N PHE A 256 -3.52 25.57 -36.94
CA PHE A 256 -3.05 26.88 -37.35
C PHE A 256 -3.65 28.00 -36.49
N ILE A 257 -2.83 28.99 -36.19
CA ILE A 257 -3.24 30.25 -35.54
C ILE A 257 -3.18 31.40 -36.56
N PHE A 258 -4.07 32.37 -36.41
CA PHE A 258 -4.17 33.54 -37.29
C PHE A 258 -3.79 34.80 -36.52
N VAL A 259 -2.59 35.32 -36.82
CA VAL A 259 -2.00 36.46 -36.11
C VAL A 259 -2.14 37.74 -36.94
N LYS A 260 -2.39 38.88 -36.30
CA LYS A 260 -2.42 40.18 -37.00
C LYS A 260 -1.03 40.55 -37.57
N PRO A 261 -0.94 41.15 -38.77
CA PRO A 261 0.34 41.53 -39.40
C PRO A 261 1.25 42.40 -38.54
N ASP A 262 0.70 43.35 -37.78
CA ASP A 262 1.47 44.24 -36.91
C ASP A 262 2.12 43.47 -35.76
N LEU A 263 1.37 42.54 -35.15
CA LEU A 263 1.89 41.67 -34.09
C LEU A 263 2.97 40.73 -34.65
N PHE A 264 2.74 40.13 -35.82
CA PHE A 264 3.73 39.29 -36.50
C PHE A 264 5.02 40.07 -36.80
N THR A 265 4.91 41.30 -37.33
CA THR A 265 6.08 42.13 -37.67
C THR A 265 6.94 42.43 -36.43
N ASN A 266 6.29 42.71 -35.30
CA ASN A 266 6.99 43.00 -34.05
C ASN A 266 7.64 41.76 -33.41
N LEU A 267 7.10 40.57 -33.66
CA LEU A 267 7.69 39.33 -33.16
C LEU A 267 9.00 38.99 -33.89
N PHE A 268 9.13 39.25 -35.19
CA PHE A 268 10.27 38.80 -36.01
C PHE A 268 11.26 39.92 -36.43
N LEU A 269 11.45 40.94 -35.59
CA LEU A 269 12.34 42.07 -35.88
C LEU A 269 13.83 41.69 -35.96
N GLN A 270 14.63 42.54 -36.57
CA GLN A 270 16.09 42.38 -36.71
C GLN A 270 16.85 43.31 -35.75
N LYS A 271 18.04 42.87 -35.29
CA LYS A 271 18.98 43.69 -34.51
C LYS A 271 19.68 44.74 -35.40
N ASP A 272 19.65 46.01 -35.01
CA ASP A 272 20.45 47.07 -35.64
C ASP A 272 21.91 47.08 -35.12
N ASN A 273 22.76 47.98 -35.66
CA ASN A 273 24.16 48.13 -35.23
C ASN A 273 24.31 48.54 -33.75
N ASN A 274 23.27 49.09 -33.13
CA ASN A 274 23.24 49.56 -31.74
C ASN A 274 22.55 48.56 -30.79
N GLY A 275 22.05 47.43 -31.32
CA GLY A 275 21.35 46.39 -30.56
C GLY A 275 19.85 46.59 -30.38
N ASN A 276 19.25 47.60 -31.01
CA ASN A 276 17.82 47.90 -30.95
C ASN A 276 17.03 47.12 -32.02
N PRO A 277 15.75 46.82 -31.76
CA PRO A 277 14.89 46.12 -32.71
C PRO A 277 14.48 47.05 -33.86
N THR A 278 14.72 46.63 -35.10
CA THR A 278 14.39 47.38 -36.31
C THR A 278 13.77 46.46 -37.38
N LYS A 279 12.95 47.04 -38.27
CA LYS A 279 12.35 46.30 -39.39
C LYS A 279 13.39 46.13 -40.51
N GLY A 280 13.91 44.91 -40.64
CA GLY A 280 14.86 44.52 -41.69
C GLY A 280 14.21 44.30 -43.06
N SER A 281 14.97 43.76 -44.02
CA SER A 281 14.48 43.44 -45.37
C SER A 281 13.47 42.29 -45.40
N GLY A 282 13.50 41.40 -44.40
CA GLY A 282 12.57 40.29 -44.20
C GLY A 282 12.48 39.90 -42.72
N PRO A 283 11.58 38.96 -42.35
CA PRO A 283 11.48 38.42 -41.00
C PRO A 283 12.78 37.75 -40.56
N ASN A 284 13.17 37.93 -39.29
CA ASN A 284 14.40 37.37 -38.74
C ASN A 284 14.13 36.45 -37.54
N THR A 285 14.73 35.26 -37.54
CA THR A 285 14.57 34.27 -36.47
C THR A 285 15.78 34.12 -35.55
N SER A 286 16.91 34.77 -35.88
CA SER A 286 18.19 34.65 -35.14
C SER A 286 18.08 35.02 -33.66
N GLN A 287 17.17 35.93 -33.30
CA GLN A 287 16.92 36.34 -31.92
C GLN A 287 16.51 35.18 -30.99
N TYR A 288 15.93 34.11 -31.53
CA TYR A 288 15.40 32.99 -30.75
C TYR A 288 16.44 31.94 -30.40
N GLN A 289 17.70 32.12 -30.82
CA GLN A 289 18.81 31.23 -30.45
C GLN A 289 19.03 31.09 -28.94
N TYR A 290 18.53 32.02 -28.14
CA TYR A 290 18.63 32.01 -26.67
C TYR A 290 17.43 31.34 -25.97
N MET A 291 16.38 31.00 -26.71
CA MET A 291 15.10 30.57 -26.12
C MET A 291 14.96 29.05 -25.98
N ALA A 292 15.99 28.28 -26.34
CA ALA A 292 16.03 26.83 -26.13
C ALA A 292 17.38 26.37 -25.58
N HIS A 293 17.35 25.34 -24.73
CA HIS A 293 18.54 24.69 -24.18
C HIS A 293 18.24 23.24 -23.78
N VAL A 294 19.28 22.45 -23.52
CA VAL A 294 19.15 21.07 -23.02
C VAL A 294 19.62 20.97 -21.59
N ARG A 295 18.86 20.24 -20.79
CA ARG A 295 19.13 20.01 -19.37
C ARG A 295 19.32 18.52 -19.11
N LYS A 296 20.51 18.15 -18.67
CA LYS A 296 20.81 16.83 -18.11
C LYS A 296 20.73 16.93 -16.58
N ILE A 297 19.82 16.20 -15.98
CA ILE A 297 19.62 16.14 -14.53
C ILE A 297 19.95 14.76 -13.98
N ASN A 298 20.51 14.70 -12.77
CA ASN A 298 20.43 13.51 -11.95
C ASN A 298 19.18 13.59 -11.06
N GLY A 299 18.22 12.68 -11.28
CA GLY A 299 16.96 12.58 -10.55
C GLY A 299 17.09 11.97 -9.14
N GLN A 300 18.29 11.62 -8.70
CA GLN A 300 18.53 11.07 -7.37
C GLN A 300 17.98 11.99 -6.26
N GLY A 301 17.01 11.47 -5.49
CA GLY A 301 16.35 12.20 -4.39
C GLY A 301 15.06 12.93 -4.79
N MET A 302 14.64 12.88 -6.05
CA MET A 302 13.35 13.42 -6.48
C MET A 302 12.24 12.38 -6.34
N ALA A 303 11.07 12.77 -5.81
CA ALA A 303 9.93 11.87 -5.58
C ALA A 303 9.41 11.20 -6.88
N LEU A 304 9.50 11.91 -8.01
CA LEU A 304 9.06 11.46 -9.33
C LEU A 304 10.13 10.76 -10.19
N ALA A 305 11.36 10.56 -9.70
CA ALA A 305 12.39 9.92 -10.52
C ALA A 305 11.95 8.51 -10.93
N GLY A 306 11.92 8.28 -12.25
CA GLY A 306 11.60 7.00 -12.88
C GLY A 306 12.69 5.95 -12.63
N VAL A 307 12.72 4.93 -13.48
CA VAL A 307 13.69 3.80 -13.40
C VAL A 307 15.12 4.25 -13.72
N GLU A 308 15.29 5.40 -14.38
CA GLU A 308 16.58 5.96 -14.78
C GLU A 308 16.98 7.15 -13.90
N ASP A 309 18.18 7.09 -13.32
CA ASP A 309 18.71 8.09 -12.39
C ASP A 309 19.17 9.37 -13.11
N THR A 310 19.40 9.32 -14.42
CA THR A 310 19.79 10.48 -15.24
C THR A 310 18.82 10.67 -16.38
N ALA A 311 18.22 11.85 -16.48
CA ALA A 311 17.32 12.21 -17.57
C ALA A 311 17.84 13.43 -18.32
N VAL A 312 17.66 13.44 -19.64
CA VAL A 312 18.02 14.55 -20.52
C VAL A 312 16.74 15.09 -21.16
N PHE A 313 16.50 16.38 -21.03
CA PHE A 313 15.32 17.05 -21.58
C PHE A 313 15.71 18.29 -22.36
N SER A 314 15.04 18.57 -23.47
CA SER A 314 15.12 19.90 -24.10
C SER A 314 14.01 20.80 -23.57
N ILE A 315 14.33 22.08 -23.39
CA ILE A 315 13.42 23.08 -22.84
C ILE A 315 13.34 24.24 -23.83
N VAL A 316 12.12 24.61 -24.22
CA VAL A 316 11.84 25.81 -25.02
C VAL A 316 11.09 26.79 -24.14
N VAL A 317 11.55 28.03 -24.08
CA VAL A 317 11.02 29.12 -23.25
C VAL A 317 10.37 30.17 -24.17
N GLY A 318 9.22 30.71 -23.76
CA GLY A 318 8.55 31.80 -24.46
C GLY A 318 9.18 33.15 -24.15
N ASN A 319 9.02 34.12 -25.05
CA ASN A 319 9.59 35.46 -24.92
C ASN A 319 8.56 36.52 -24.51
N ARG A 320 7.34 36.12 -24.14
CA ARG A 320 6.20 37.03 -23.93
C ARG A 320 5.54 36.82 -22.57
N ALA A 321 5.33 37.91 -21.83
CA ALA A 321 4.77 37.93 -20.48
C ALA A 321 3.24 37.73 -20.48
N GLY A 322 2.68 37.49 -19.29
CA GLY A 322 1.25 37.61 -19.06
C GLY A 322 0.76 39.06 -19.10
N GLN A 323 -0.56 39.26 -19.07
CA GLN A 323 -1.17 40.59 -19.02
C GLN A 323 -0.78 41.35 -17.75
N LEU A 324 -0.45 42.64 -17.88
CA LEU A 324 0.10 43.46 -16.80
C LEU A 324 -0.95 44.30 -16.06
N ASP A 325 -2.08 44.61 -16.70
CA ASP A 325 -3.11 45.55 -16.24
C ASP A 325 -4.40 44.85 -15.75
N ASN A 326 -4.32 43.57 -15.41
CA ASN A 326 -5.51 42.77 -15.10
C ASN A 326 -5.97 42.93 -13.63
N GLU A 327 -7.16 43.50 -13.43
CA GLU A 327 -7.83 43.53 -12.11
C GLU A 327 -8.45 42.18 -11.73
N THR A 328 -8.80 41.37 -12.74
CA THR A 328 -9.37 40.03 -12.58
C THR A 328 -8.47 38.98 -13.25
N PRO A 329 -8.52 37.70 -12.84
CA PRO A 329 -7.72 36.67 -13.48
C PRO A 329 -8.00 36.56 -15.00
N ALA A 330 -6.96 36.72 -15.82
CA ALA A 330 -7.06 36.75 -17.28
C ALA A 330 -6.58 35.43 -17.90
N THR A 331 -7.29 34.88 -18.88
CA THR A 331 -6.88 33.63 -19.56
C THR A 331 -5.96 33.92 -20.74
N MET A 332 -4.80 33.27 -20.76
CA MET A 332 -3.81 33.34 -21.83
C MET A 332 -3.69 31.98 -22.54
N CYS A 333 -3.39 32.01 -23.84
CA CYS A 333 -3.15 30.83 -24.68
C CYS A 333 -1.67 30.76 -25.03
N ALA A 334 -0.99 29.66 -24.68
CA ALA A 334 0.40 29.41 -25.07
C ALA A 334 0.43 28.45 -26.27
N HIS A 335 1.19 28.81 -27.31
CA HIS A 335 1.34 28.03 -28.54
C HIS A 335 2.81 27.74 -28.81
N LEU A 336 3.13 26.46 -29.01
CA LEU A 336 4.40 26.03 -29.59
C LEU A 336 4.28 26.18 -31.11
N VAL A 337 4.94 27.19 -31.66
CA VAL A 337 4.88 27.61 -33.06
C VAL A 337 6.12 27.14 -33.82
N SER A 338 5.91 26.62 -35.02
CA SER A 338 6.99 26.34 -35.98
C SER A 338 7.42 27.63 -36.69
N ILE A 339 8.73 27.91 -36.70
CA ILE A 339 9.32 29.03 -37.46
C ILE A 339 9.98 28.60 -38.76
N GLU A 340 9.78 27.36 -39.16
CA GLU A 340 10.24 26.85 -40.45
C GLU A 340 9.65 27.69 -41.61
N GLY A 341 10.50 28.16 -42.52
CA GLY A 341 10.09 28.97 -43.68
C GLY A 341 9.81 30.46 -43.40
N VAL A 342 9.93 30.93 -42.15
CA VAL A 342 9.65 32.35 -41.80
C VAL A 342 10.68 33.31 -42.40
N GLU A 343 11.97 32.95 -42.43
CA GLU A 343 13.02 33.82 -43.02
C GLU A 343 12.91 33.93 -44.56
N ASP A 344 12.34 32.90 -45.22
CA ASP A 344 12.17 32.88 -46.68
C ASP A 344 10.90 33.63 -47.13
N MET A 345 10.03 34.00 -46.17
CA MET A 345 8.78 34.71 -46.42
C MET A 345 9.01 36.23 -46.51
N ALA A 346 8.26 36.93 -47.37
CA ALA A 346 8.23 38.39 -47.41
C ALA A 346 7.36 38.99 -46.29
N TRP A 347 7.65 40.21 -45.85
CA TRP A 347 6.82 40.91 -44.85
C TRP A 347 5.35 41.01 -45.31
N PRO A 348 4.36 40.79 -44.42
CA PRO A 348 2.96 40.98 -44.76
C PRO A 348 2.70 42.47 -45.04
N GLY A 349 2.27 42.79 -46.26
CA GLY A 349 1.83 44.12 -46.66
C GLY A 349 0.45 44.49 -46.10
N SER A 350 0.03 45.76 -46.24
CA SER A 350 -1.27 46.27 -45.77
C SER A 350 -2.50 45.62 -46.39
N SER A 351 -2.33 44.83 -47.45
CA SER A 351 -3.38 44.02 -48.09
C SER A 351 -3.69 42.74 -47.32
N HIS A 352 -2.80 42.28 -46.43
CA HIS A 352 -2.99 41.06 -45.66
C HIS A 352 -3.71 41.38 -44.35
N ARG A 353 -4.70 40.57 -44.00
CA ARG A 353 -5.47 40.68 -42.76
C ARG A 353 -4.90 39.82 -41.65
N TYR A 354 -4.34 38.66 -41.99
CA TYR A 354 -3.80 37.69 -41.04
C TYR A 354 -2.55 36.99 -41.59
N VAL A 355 -1.71 36.49 -40.67
CA VAL A 355 -0.61 35.57 -40.95
C VAL A 355 -0.92 34.24 -40.28
N ALA A 356 -0.98 33.16 -41.06
CA ALA A 356 -1.24 31.81 -40.57
C ALA A 356 0.05 31.12 -40.17
N LEU A 357 0.18 30.78 -38.88
CA LEU A 357 1.34 30.07 -38.32
C LEU A 357 0.93 28.68 -37.82
N CYS A 358 1.80 27.69 -37.99
CA CYS A 358 1.55 26.34 -37.52
C CYS A 358 1.83 26.23 -36.01
N SER A 359 0.82 25.80 -35.25
CA SER A 359 0.91 25.50 -33.82
C SER A 359 0.96 23.99 -33.63
N LEU A 360 2.08 23.47 -33.13
CA LEU A 360 2.30 22.04 -32.93
C LEU A 360 1.71 21.52 -31.62
N TYR A 361 1.61 22.40 -30.63
CA TYR A 361 1.04 22.13 -29.32
C TYR A 361 0.51 23.43 -28.73
N SER A 362 -0.61 23.37 -28.01
CA SER A 362 -1.21 24.56 -27.37
C SER A 362 -1.91 24.24 -26.07
N TRP A 363 -1.93 25.19 -25.13
CA TRP A 363 -2.65 25.06 -23.87
C TRP A 363 -3.04 26.43 -23.31
N ASN A 364 -4.01 26.43 -22.38
CA ASN A 364 -4.50 27.64 -21.71
C ASN A 364 -4.04 27.69 -20.25
N TYR A 365 -3.68 28.88 -19.78
CA TYR A 365 -3.34 29.15 -18.37
C TYR A 365 -3.93 30.49 -17.93
N THR A 366 -3.98 30.72 -16.61
CA THR A 366 -4.56 31.94 -16.04
C THR A 366 -3.48 32.83 -15.46
N VAL A 367 -3.55 34.13 -15.70
CA VAL A 367 -2.67 35.13 -15.09
C VAL A 367 -3.38 35.78 -13.91
N LEU A 368 -2.75 35.74 -12.73
CA LEU A 368 -3.25 36.34 -11.50
C LEU A 368 -3.04 37.85 -11.46
N PRO A 369 -3.92 38.60 -10.77
CA PRO A 369 -3.67 40.01 -10.46
C PRO A 369 -2.44 40.21 -9.57
N ALA A 370 -1.84 41.41 -9.63
CA ALA A 370 -0.59 41.74 -8.94
C ALA A 370 -0.60 41.60 -7.40
N ASN A 371 -1.77 41.57 -6.74
CA ASN A 371 -1.91 41.52 -5.27
C ASN A 371 -2.18 40.11 -4.70
N THR A 372 -1.84 39.05 -5.43
CA THR A 372 -2.10 37.66 -4.99
C THR A 372 -0.95 37.07 -4.17
N LEU A 373 -1.26 36.05 -3.35
CA LEU A 373 -0.38 35.48 -2.32
C LEU A 373 0.95 34.98 -2.92
N ASN A 374 2.07 35.47 -2.39
CA ASN A 374 3.40 35.19 -2.91
C ASN A 374 4.01 33.98 -2.20
N VAL A 375 4.72 33.12 -2.95
CA VAL A 375 5.37 31.89 -2.42
C VAL A 375 6.31 32.18 -1.22
N PRO A 376 7.13 33.25 -1.21
CA PRO A 376 7.95 33.61 -0.05
C PRO A 376 7.14 33.93 1.20
N ASP A 377 6.02 34.65 1.05
CA ASP A 377 5.17 35.03 2.18
C ASP A 377 4.54 33.79 2.84
N ALA A 378 4.17 32.80 2.03
CA ALA A 378 3.67 31.51 2.52
C ALA A 378 4.76 30.74 3.29
N PHE A 379 6.00 30.68 2.79
CA PHE A 379 7.12 30.06 3.53
C PHE A 379 7.45 30.80 4.84
N GLU A 380 7.40 32.14 4.84
CA GLU A 380 7.57 32.92 6.08
C GLU A 380 6.46 32.63 7.09
N HIS A 381 5.21 32.51 6.62
CA HIS A 381 4.08 32.18 7.48
C HIS A 381 4.25 30.80 8.13
N LEU A 382 4.63 29.79 7.34
CA LEU A 382 4.95 28.44 7.85
C LEU A 382 6.07 28.44 8.90
N GLY A 383 7.08 29.29 8.71
CA GLY A 383 8.14 29.49 9.70
C GLY A 383 7.63 30.08 11.02
N ARG A 384 6.62 30.98 10.97
CA ARG A 384 6.01 31.59 12.15
C ARG A 384 5.03 30.66 12.88
N THR A 385 4.35 29.77 12.15
CA THR A 385 3.32 28.86 12.70
C THR A 385 3.87 27.49 13.14
N LEU A 386 5.19 27.31 13.17
CA LEU A 386 5.88 26.06 13.48
C LEU A 386 5.65 25.58 14.94
N ASP A 387 5.03 24.39 15.11
CA ASP A 387 4.83 23.74 16.43
C ASP A 387 4.78 22.20 16.32
N THR A 388 4.46 21.51 17.41
CA THR A 388 4.21 20.07 17.48
C THR A 388 2.74 19.71 17.22
N LEU A 389 2.45 18.47 16.83
CA LEU A 389 1.09 17.97 16.59
C LEU A 389 0.34 17.78 17.92
N ARG A 390 -0.43 18.78 18.33
CA ARG A 390 -1.30 18.79 19.53
C ARG A 390 -2.48 19.75 19.31
N ALA A 391 -3.37 19.84 20.30
CA ALA A 391 -4.48 20.78 20.27
C ALA A 391 -3.98 22.25 20.12
N PRO A 392 -4.75 23.14 19.45
CA PRO A 392 -4.37 24.53 19.26
C PRO A 392 -4.04 25.26 20.57
N GLU A 393 -3.08 26.18 20.53
CA GLU A 393 -2.68 26.96 21.72
C GLU A 393 -3.83 27.83 22.25
N GLU A 394 -4.80 28.21 21.39
CA GLU A 394 -6.04 28.90 21.80
C GLU A 394 -6.84 28.10 22.83
N SER A 395 -6.83 26.77 22.73
CA SER A 395 -7.55 25.87 23.65
C SER A 395 -6.75 25.56 24.92
N ILE A 396 -5.43 25.43 24.81
CA ILE A 396 -4.54 25.02 25.91
C ILE A 396 -4.17 26.21 26.80
N GLY A 397 -3.94 27.39 26.20
CA GLY A 397 -3.46 28.59 26.88
C GLY A 397 -4.26 28.96 28.14
N PRO A 398 -5.60 29.10 28.05
CA PRO A 398 -6.45 29.41 29.20
C PRO A 398 -6.35 28.35 30.33
N LEU A 399 -6.30 27.07 29.96
CA LEU A 399 -6.26 25.95 30.90
C LEU A 399 -4.91 25.87 31.63
N ARG A 400 -3.81 26.18 30.94
CA ARG A 400 -2.46 26.20 31.53
C ARG A 400 -2.29 27.32 32.55
N THR A 401 -2.89 28.49 32.29
CA THR A 401 -2.82 29.66 33.19
C THR A 401 -3.83 29.65 34.33
N SER A 402 -4.75 28.68 34.34
CA SER A 402 -5.76 28.56 35.38
C SER A 402 -5.14 28.21 36.74
N ASN A 403 -5.80 28.62 37.83
CA ASN A 403 -5.38 28.27 39.20
C ASN A 403 -5.92 26.90 39.66
N ASP A 404 -6.77 26.25 38.86
CA ASP A 404 -7.36 24.96 39.20
C ASP A 404 -6.42 23.81 38.79
N ALA A 405 -6.05 22.99 39.77
CA ALA A 405 -5.15 21.85 39.57
C ALA A 405 -5.71 20.84 38.55
N ILE A 406 -7.04 20.69 38.44
CA ILE A 406 -7.66 19.78 37.47
C ILE A 406 -7.53 20.34 36.05
N GLN A 407 -7.76 21.63 35.87
CA GLN A 407 -7.61 22.29 34.57
C GLN A 407 -6.15 22.26 34.09
N GLN A 408 -5.18 22.44 35.00
CA GLN A 408 -3.76 22.26 34.69
C GLN A 408 -3.41 20.81 34.32
N LEU A 409 -4.00 19.82 34.98
CA LEU A 409 -3.82 18.40 34.64
C LEU A 409 -4.40 18.07 33.26
N VAL A 410 -5.58 18.59 32.93
CA VAL A 410 -6.18 18.45 31.60
C VAL A 410 -5.30 19.14 30.55
N ALA A 411 -4.81 20.36 30.82
CA ALA A 411 -3.87 21.05 29.94
C ALA A 411 -2.62 20.21 29.67
N LYS A 412 -2.07 19.57 30.72
CA LYS A 412 -0.92 18.66 30.59
C LYS A 412 -1.23 17.45 29.70
N ARG A 413 -2.43 16.88 29.79
CA ARG A 413 -2.85 15.76 28.91
C ARG A 413 -3.04 16.21 27.46
N LEU A 414 -3.61 17.39 27.22
CA LEU A 414 -3.71 17.97 25.89
C LEU A 414 -2.32 18.28 25.30
N ASP A 415 -1.39 18.75 26.14
CA ASP A 415 0.02 18.97 25.78
C ASP A 415 0.74 17.66 25.42
N ASP A 416 0.37 16.54 26.04
CA ASP A 416 0.85 15.19 25.70
C ASP A 416 0.16 14.61 24.43
N GLY A 417 -0.76 15.36 23.79
CA GLY A 417 -1.44 14.98 22.55
C GLY A 417 -2.71 14.12 22.75
N TYR A 418 -3.25 14.04 23.97
CA TYR A 418 -4.54 13.39 24.20
C TYR A 418 -5.70 14.30 23.80
N THR A 419 -6.79 13.69 23.32
CA THR A 419 -8.10 14.31 23.19
C THR A 419 -9.14 13.52 23.98
N LEU A 420 -10.25 14.18 24.33
CA LEU A 420 -11.38 13.54 24.99
C LEU A 420 -12.36 13.07 23.91
N VAL A 421 -12.66 11.77 23.92
CA VAL A 421 -13.59 11.16 22.98
C VAL A 421 -14.79 10.57 23.69
N ARG A 422 -15.94 10.60 23.02
CA ARG A 422 -17.11 9.84 23.43
C ARG A 422 -16.86 8.37 23.13
N TYR A 423 -16.92 7.52 24.16
CA TYR A 423 -16.65 6.09 24.07
C TYR A 423 -17.90 5.29 24.46
N CYS A 424 -18.14 4.19 23.77
CA CYS A 424 -19.21 3.24 24.11
C CYS A 424 -18.59 1.94 24.59
N ILE A 425 -18.91 1.54 25.82
CA ILE A 425 -18.41 0.29 26.41
C ILE A 425 -19.18 -0.91 25.86
N GLN A 426 -18.67 -2.13 26.05
CA GLN A 426 -19.27 -3.36 25.53
C GLN A 426 -20.71 -3.63 26.01
N THR A 427 -21.11 -3.05 27.14
CA THR A 427 -22.49 -3.11 27.67
C THR A 427 -23.46 -2.16 26.96
N GLY A 428 -22.97 -1.27 26.09
CA GLY A 428 -23.76 -0.27 25.34
C GLY A 428 -23.84 1.11 26.00
N GLU A 429 -23.29 1.31 27.20
CA GLU A 429 -23.30 2.61 27.86
C GLU A 429 -22.31 3.60 27.20
N SER A 430 -22.65 4.88 27.22
CA SER A 430 -21.81 5.96 26.68
C SER A 430 -21.06 6.65 27.82
N THR A 431 -19.73 6.69 27.73
CA THR A 431 -18.83 7.35 28.67
C THR A 431 -17.82 8.24 27.93
N VAL A 432 -16.94 8.93 28.68
CA VAL A 432 -15.83 9.69 28.12
C VAL A 432 -14.54 8.89 28.31
N ALA A 433 -13.68 8.88 27.30
CA ALA A 433 -12.37 8.26 27.36
C ALA A 433 -11.29 9.24 26.85
N LEU A 434 -10.06 9.05 27.33
CA LEU A 434 -8.88 9.66 26.75
C LEU A 434 -8.43 8.83 25.56
N TYR A 435 -8.10 9.51 24.47
CA TYR A 435 -7.58 8.88 23.26
C TYR A 435 -6.46 9.74 22.67
N ARG A 436 -5.39 9.07 22.22
CA ARG A 436 -4.37 9.68 21.36
C ARG A 436 -4.03 8.75 20.20
N GLY A 437 -3.55 9.34 19.10
CA GLY A 437 -3.06 8.58 17.96
C GLY A 437 -1.64 8.05 18.18
N PRO A 438 -1.05 7.37 17.18
CA PRO A 438 0.37 7.01 17.20
C PRO A 438 1.30 8.21 17.10
N LEU A 439 0.80 9.38 16.71
CA LEU A 439 1.59 10.58 16.47
C LEU A 439 1.51 11.48 17.69
N THR A 440 2.58 11.53 18.48
CA THR A 440 2.61 12.22 19.77
C THR A 440 3.53 13.45 19.72
N PRO A 441 3.19 14.55 20.42
CA PRO A 441 4.03 15.75 20.44
C PRO A 441 5.35 15.52 21.19
N SER A 442 5.34 14.64 22.20
CA SER A 442 6.51 14.26 23.00
C SER A 442 6.75 12.75 22.94
N ARG A 443 7.98 12.31 23.27
CA ARG A 443 8.35 10.89 23.25
C ARG A 443 7.75 10.14 24.44
N VAL A 444 6.97 9.09 24.16
CA VAL A 444 6.34 8.23 25.16
C VAL A 444 7.34 7.18 25.72
N PRO A 445 7.46 7.03 27.05
CA PRO A 445 8.27 5.96 27.64
C PRO A 445 7.63 4.57 27.46
N PRO A 446 8.42 3.47 27.44
CA PRO A 446 7.88 2.12 27.40
C PRO A 446 7.03 1.82 28.64
N LEU A 447 5.94 1.08 28.46
CA LEU A 447 5.04 0.71 29.55
C LEU A 447 5.62 -0.45 30.38
N GLU A 448 6.23 -0.14 31.53
CA GLU A 448 6.88 -1.14 32.40
C GLU A 448 5.92 -2.24 32.90
N ASN A 449 4.64 -1.92 33.07
CA ASN A 449 3.62 -2.85 33.60
C ASN A 449 3.05 -3.79 32.54
N LEU A 450 3.30 -3.56 31.24
CA LEU A 450 2.75 -4.34 30.15
C LEU A 450 3.69 -5.50 29.78
N THR A 451 3.64 -6.57 30.57
CA THR A 451 4.58 -7.69 30.46
C THR A 451 4.07 -8.86 29.63
N THR A 452 2.78 -8.91 29.31
CA THR A 452 2.11 -10.01 28.58
C THR A 452 1.34 -9.51 27.37
N SER A 453 1.41 -10.25 26.25
CA SER A 453 0.60 -10.02 25.06
C SER A 453 -0.89 -10.11 25.40
N SER A 454 -1.70 -9.36 24.67
CA SER A 454 -3.14 -9.31 24.88
C SER A 454 -3.86 -10.36 24.01
N ASN A 455 -4.98 -10.88 24.54
CA ASN A 455 -5.94 -11.70 23.77
C ASN A 455 -7.18 -10.88 23.36
N SER A 456 -7.43 -9.76 24.03
CA SER A 456 -8.53 -8.85 23.75
C SER A 456 -8.07 -7.42 23.97
N GLY A 457 -8.39 -6.50 23.05
CA GLY A 457 -8.03 -5.09 23.19
C GLY A 457 -8.47 -4.44 24.53
N VAL A 458 -9.43 -5.01 25.26
CA VAL A 458 -9.81 -4.54 26.60
C VAL A 458 -8.66 -4.65 27.61
N ASP A 459 -7.77 -5.64 27.47
CA ASP A 459 -6.61 -5.84 28.36
C ASP A 459 -5.62 -4.66 28.32
N LEU A 460 -5.72 -3.82 27.28
CA LEU A 460 -4.84 -2.67 27.02
C LEU A 460 -5.46 -1.32 27.40
N GLN A 461 -6.60 -1.32 28.11
CA GLN A 461 -7.17 -0.08 28.65
C GLN A 461 -6.42 0.34 29.92
N ILE A 462 -6.06 1.62 30.02
CA ILE A 462 -5.29 2.17 31.14
C ILE A 462 -6.15 3.17 31.90
N LEU A 463 -6.36 2.99 33.21
CA LEU A 463 -7.06 3.98 34.03
C LEU A 463 -6.10 5.10 34.45
N ASP A 464 -6.37 6.34 34.06
CA ASP A 464 -5.68 7.50 34.62
C ASP A 464 -6.17 7.74 36.06
N LYS A 465 -5.32 7.43 37.04
CA LYS A 465 -5.66 7.57 38.46
C LYS A 465 -5.91 9.01 38.90
N GLN A 466 -5.39 10.01 38.18
CA GLN A 466 -5.53 11.42 38.56
C GLN A 466 -6.86 12.00 38.09
N LEU A 467 -7.26 11.69 36.86
CA LEU A 467 -8.50 12.19 36.26
C LEU A 467 -9.70 11.23 36.45
N GLY A 468 -9.44 9.95 36.75
CA GLY A 468 -10.48 8.92 36.83
C GLY A 468 -11.08 8.54 35.47
N ILE A 469 -10.42 8.91 34.36
CA ILE A 469 -10.85 8.65 32.99
C ILE A 469 -10.04 7.49 32.41
N MET A 470 -10.72 6.61 31.65
CA MET A 470 -10.06 5.51 30.95
C MET A 470 -9.35 6.00 29.70
N ASP A 471 -8.07 5.65 29.56
CA ASP A 471 -7.30 5.75 28.32
C ASP A 471 -7.50 4.49 27.48
N ILE A 472 -8.07 4.66 26.27
CA ILE A 472 -8.37 3.59 25.33
C ILE A 472 -7.37 3.50 24.17
N THR A 473 -6.31 4.32 24.18
CA THR A 473 -5.33 4.47 23.10
C THR A 473 -4.79 3.13 22.57
N TYR A 474 -4.25 2.29 23.45
CA TYR A 474 -3.65 1.01 23.04
C TYR A 474 -4.71 -0.06 22.76
N SER A 475 -5.88 0.06 23.38
CA SER A 475 -7.05 -0.77 23.08
C SER A 475 -7.48 -0.59 21.63
N VAL A 476 -7.59 0.67 21.18
CA VAL A 476 -7.92 1.04 19.80
C VAL A 476 -6.82 0.57 18.85
N ALA A 477 -5.54 0.81 19.18
CA ALA A 477 -4.41 0.39 18.35
C ALA A 477 -4.45 -1.13 18.05
N TRP A 478 -4.65 -1.94 19.08
CA TRP A 478 -4.72 -3.40 18.95
C TRP A 478 -5.91 -3.84 18.09
N GLN A 479 -7.10 -3.24 18.29
CA GLN A 479 -8.27 -3.57 17.49
C GLN A 479 -8.10 -3.16 16.03
N VAL A 480 -7.54 -1.97 15.76
CA VAL A 480 -7.23 -1.51 14.40
C VAL A 480 -6.26 -2.47 13.72
N GLY A 481 -5.21 -2.92 14.41
CA GLY A 481 -4.26 -3.88 13.86
C GLY A 481 -4.93 -5.20 13.47
N ARG A 482 -5.82 -5.71 14.34
CA ARG A 482 -6.58 -6.93 14.12
C ARG A 482 -7.58 -6.80 12.95
N THR A 483 -8.32 -5.70 12.86
CA THR A 483 -9.31 -5.49 11.79
C THR A 483 -8.65 -5.27 10.44
N MET A 484 -7.53 -4.54 10.40
CA MET A 484 -6.72 -4.36 9.20
C MET A 484 -6.14 -5.69 8.70
N ALA A 485 -5.68 -6.53 9.62
CA ALA A 485 -5.22 -7.87 9.29
C ALA A 485 -6.36 -8.73 8.73
N LEU A 486 -7.54 -8.72 9.36
CA LEU A 486 -8.73 -9.44 8.86
C LEU A 486 -9.20 -8.98 7.47
N GLY A 487 -8.97 -7.72 7.12
CA GLY A 487 -9.32 -7.17 5.80
C GLY A 487 -8.40 -7.66 4.66
N ASP A 488 -7.26 -8.28 4.97
CA ASP A 488 -6.27 -8.74 3.98
C ASP A 488 -6.25 -10.28 3.90
N GLU A 489 -6.85 -10.83 2.85
CA GLU A 489 -6.95 -12.28 2.62
C GLU A 489 -5.58 -12.92 2.42
N ALA A 490 -4.68 -12.26 1.67
CA ALA A 490 -3.36 -12.81 1.36
C ALA A 490 -2.51 -12.90 2.63
N TYR A 491 -2.52 -11.85 3.46
CA TYR A 491 -1.83 -11.83 4.74
C TYR A 491 -2.38 -12.89 5.71
N THR A 492 -3.71 -12.98 5.87
CA THR A 492 -4.31 -13.93 6.82
C THR A 492 -4.07 -15.39 6.43
N ALA A 493 -4.13 -15.71 5.13
CA ALA A 493 -3.80 -17.03 4.63
C ALA A 493 -2.32 -17.38 4.88
N ALA A 494 -1.40 -16.45 4.57
CA ALA A 494 0.03 -16.62 4.78
C ALA A 494 0.37 -16.77 6.28
N LEU A 495 -0.21 -15.95 7.15
CA LEU A 495 0.00 -16.01 8.60
C LEU A 495 -0.44 -17.35 9.18
N ASN A 496 -1.60 -17.88 8.76
CA ASN A 496 -2.09 -19.17 9.24
C ASN A 496 -1.16 -20.33 8.81
N ARG A 497 -0.65 -20.31 7.57
CA ARG A 497 0.31 -21.31 7.08
C ARG A 497 1.66 -21.21 7.80
N LEU A 498 2.15 -19.99 7.99
CA LEU A 498 3.38 -19.70 8.72
C LEU A 498 3.29 -20.22 10.16
N ARG A 499 2.22 -19.86 10.89
CA ARG A 499 1.96 -20.35 12.25
C ARG A 499 1.90 -21.86 12.31
N LYS A 500 1.18 -22.51 11.38
CA LYS A 500 1.12 -23.97 11.32
C LYS A 500 2.51 -24.60 11.10
N SER A 501 3.31 -24.05 10.19
CA SER A 501 4.67 -24.57 9.94
C SER A 501 5.58 -24.43 11.17
N ILE A 502 5.49 -23.31 11.90
CA ILE A 502 6.23 -23.09 13.14
C ILE A 502 5.76 -24.11 14.20
N HIS A 503 4.45 -24.26 14.35
CA HIS A 503 3.84 -25.15 15.33
C HIS A 503 4.20 -26.62 15.08
N ASP A 504 4.01 -27.11 13.86
CA ASP A 504 4.30 -28.49 13.48
C ASP A 504 5.79 -28.82 13.71
N TYR A 505 6.69 -27.89 13.41
CA TYR A 505 8.12 -28.07 13.66
C TYR A 505 8.43 -28.07 15.17
N ALA A 506 7.99 -27.04 15.90
CA ALA A 506 8.30 -26.87 17.31
C ALA A 506 7.70 -27.98 18.18
N GLU A 507 6.48 -28.43 17.87
CA GLU A 507 5.84 -29.55 18.56
C GLU A 507 6.61 -30.87 18.33
N ASN A 508 7.02 -31.14 17.09
CA ASN A 508 7.77 -32.36 16.78
C ASN A 508 9.17 -32.36 17.43
N GLU A 509 9.91 -31.26 17.37
CA GLU A 509 11.25 -31.16 17.98
C GLU A 509 11.18 -31.16 19.51
N SER A 510 10.19 -30.48 20.11
CA SER A 510 10.00 -30.54 21.56
C SER A 510 9.65 -31.95 22.04
N LYS A 511 8.75 -32.67 21.35
CA LYS A 511 8.45 -34.09 21.62
C LYS A 511 9.68 -34.99 21.42
N LEU A 512 10.47 -34.73 20.38
CA LEU A 512 11.68 -35.51 20.10
C LEU A 512 12.73 -35.29 21.19
N GLN A 513 12.93 -34.06 21.64
CA GLN A 513 13.87 -33.74 22.70
C GLN A 513 13.40 -34.26 24.07
N THR A 514 12.09 -34.24 24.37
CA THR A 514 11.58 -34.87 25.62
C THR A 514 11.78 -36.38 25.60
N VAL A 515 11.62 -37.04 24.45
CA VAL A 515 11.93 -38.48 24.32
C VAL A 515 13.43 -38.76 24.47
N LYS A 516 14.30 -37.94 23.88
CA LYS A 516 15.77 -38.08 24.00
C LYS A 516 16.27 -37.88 25.43
N ASP A 517 15.72 -36.91 26.16
CA ASP A 517 16.08 -36.67 27.56
C ASP A 517 15.77 -37.88 28.46
N ILE A 518 14.76 -38.67 28.10
CA ILE A 518 14.41 -39.90 28.82
C ILE A 518 15.31 -41.06 28.41
N ASP A 519 15.54 -41.26 27.11
CA ASP A 519 16.48 -42.25 26.58
C ASP A 519 16.94 -41.90 25.15
N ASP A 520 18.21 -41.49 25.04
CA ASP A 520 18.86 -41.06 23.80
C ASP A 520 18.92 -42.18 22.72
N SER A 521 18.73 -43.45 23.12
CA SER A 521 18.80 -44.58 22.20
C SER A 521 17.50 -44.90 21.46
N VAL A 522 16.38 -44.28 21.86
CA VAL A 522 15.01 -44.61 21.41
C VAL A 522 14.67 -44.02 20.05
N PHE A 523 15.07 -42.78 19.80
CA PHE A 523 14.81 -42.09 18.53
C PHE A 523 16.13 -41.70 17.86
N ARG A 524 16.55 -42.51 16.89
CA ARG A 524 17.76 -42.27 16.10
C ARG A 524 17.40 -41.67 14.74
N THR A 525 17.84 -40.45 14.49
CA THR A 525 17.77 -39.85 13.16
C THR A 525 18.67 -40.60 12.19
N ARG A 526 18.45 -40.44 10.87
CA ARG A 526 19.32 -41.02 9.85
C ARG A 526 20.79 -40.61 10.05
N GLY A 527 21.05 -39.36 10.43
CA GLY A 527 22.40 -38.88 10.77
C GLY A 527 23.01 -39.60 11.97
N ASN A 528 22.23 -39.79 13.05
CA ASN A 528 22.69 -40.54 14.23
C ASN A 528 22.94 -42.02 13.91
N LEU A 529 22.15 -42.62 13.02
CA LEU A 529 22.39 -43.98 12.54
C LEU A 529 23.68 -44.06 11.75
N LEU A 530 23.91 -43.15 10.79
CA LEU A 530 25.12 -43.11 9.97
C LEU A 530 26.38 -42.90 10.81
N ALA A 531 26.37 -41.95 11.75
CA ALA A 531 27.45 -41.76 12.71
C ALA A 531 27.65 -42.99 13.62
N GLY A 532 26.55 -43.68 13.95
CA GLY A 532 26.53 -44.87 14.78
C GLY A 532 26.99 -46.16 14.08
N ILE A 533 27.06 -46.23 12.74
CA ILE A 533 27.41 -47.45 11.99
C ILE A 533 28.78 -47.98 12.41
N SER A 534 29.78 -47.11 12.59
CA SER A 534 31.13 -47.50 13.03
C SER A 534 31.11 -48.18 14.40
N SER A 535 30.29 -47.67 15.32
CA SER A 535 30.08 -48.25 16.65
C SER A 535 29.29 -49.55 16.61
N ILE A 536 28.32 -49.67 15.70
CA ILE A 536 27.50 -50.87 15.51
C ILE A 536 28.37 -52.00 14.97
N VAL A 537 29.23 -51.74 13.99
CA VAL A 537 30.17 -52.75 13.45
C VAL A 537 31.14 -53.22 14.53
N ARG A 538 31.66 -52.31 15.36
CA ARG A 538 32.53 -52.65 16.50
C ARG A 538 31.80 -53.50 17.56
N LYS A 539 30.53 -53.18 17.85
CA LYS A 539 29.67 -53.92 18.78
C LYS A 539 29.11 -55.23 18.20
N LEU A 540 29.04 -55.38 16.88
CA LEU A 540 28.63 -56.63 16.24
C LEU A 540 29.70 -57.73 16.43
N GLY A 541 30.97 -57.33 16.45
CA GLY A 541 32.10 -58.20 16.79
C GLY A 541 32.04 -58.73 18.22
N SER A 542 31.57 -57.92 19.17
CA SER A 542 31.44 -58.34 20.59
C SER A 542 30.21 -59.21 20.87
N ILE A 543 29.24 -59.32 19.95
CA ILE A 543 28.06 -60.20 20.12
C ILE A 543 28.43 -61.69 20.05
N HIS A 544 29.51 -62.04 19.36
CA HIS A 544 29.96 -63.44 19.21
C HIS A 544 30.90 -63.91 20.31
N LEU A 545 31.50 -62.98 21.07
CA LEU A 545 32.48 -63.30 22.11
C LEU A 545 31.85 -63.67 23.44
N GLY A 546 30.51 -63.56 23.58
CA GLY A 546 29.81 -64.02 24.78
C GLY A 546 30.41 -63.47 26.06
N ASP A 547 30.40 -62.14 26.24
CA ASP A 547 30.67 -61.60 27.56
C ASP A 547 29.47 -61.93 28.45
N ASP A 548 29.73 -62.74 29.48
CA ASP A 548 28.82 -62.96 30.59
C ASP A 548 28.56 -61.61 31.27
N ASP A 549 27.30 -61.17 31.32
CA ASP A 549 26.84 -60.10 32.22
C ASP A 549 26.96 -60.60 33.67
N ASN A 550 28.19 -60.63 34.18
CA ASN A 550 28.52 -60.90 35.59
C ASN A 550 29.45 -59.84 36.19
N ASP A 551 29.41 -58.61 35.67
CA ASP A 551 30.06 -57.46 36.30
C ASP A 551 29.05 -56.70 37.16
N ASN A 552 28.78 -57.28 38.34
CA ASN A 552 28.05 -56.60 39.40
C ASN A 552 28.86 -56.51 40.71
N ASP A 553 30.19 -56.63 40.70
CA ASP A 553 30.91 -56.75 41.98
C ASP A 553 32.32 -56.14 42.12
N ASN A 554 32.80 -55.23 41.25
CA ASN A 554 34.13 -54.62 41.48
C ASN A 554 34.31 -53.15 41.04
N LEU A 555 33.46 -52.25 41.54
CA LEU A 555 33.78 -50.81 41.60
C LEU A 555 33.33 -50.19 42.94
N GLN A 556 33.84 -50.73 44.05
CA GLN A 556 34.02 -49.97 45.29
C GLN A 556 35.39 -49.28 45.24
N GLN A 557 35.53 -48.20 44.47
CA GLN A 557 36.53 -47.16 44.73
C GLN A 557 36.36 -46.00 43.73
N LEU A 558 35.59 -45.00 44.16
CA LEU A 558 35.61 -43.56 43.85
C LEU A 558 34.16 -43.06 43.94
N GLY A 559 33.90 -42.23 44.95
CA GLY A 559 32.56 -41.85 45.38
C GLY A 559 31.79 -41.01 44.36
N GLU A 560 31.02 -41.67 43.51
CA GLU A 560 29.91 -41.07 42.77
C GLU A 560 28.59 -41.76 43.16
N PRO A 561 27.50 -41.01 43.40
CA PRO A 561 26.25 -41.59 43.86
C PRO A 561 25.56 -42.41 42.75
N ALA A 562 25.27 -43.66 43.11
CA ALA A 562 24.20 -44.53 42.63
C ALA A 562 23.83 -44.48 41.13
N VAL A 563 24.35 -45.46 40.38
CA VAL A 563 23.64 -46.30 39.42
C VAL A 563 22.41 -45.65 38.77
N ARG A 564 22.57 -45.09 37.55
CA ARG A 564 21.44 -44.81 36.67
C ARG A 564 20.61 -46.10 36.52
N PRO A 565 19.29 -46.09 36.81
CA PRO A 565 18.46 -47.29 36.62
C PRO A 565 18.53 -47.73 35.15
N PRO A 566 18.40 -49.04 34.86
CA PRO A 566 18.42 -49.54 33.48
C PRO A 566 17.41 -48.76 32.65
N THR A 567 17.89 -48.14 31.56
CA THR A 567 17.11 -47.25 30.69
C THR A 567 15.82 -47.93 30.22
N ARG A 568 14.68 -47.28 30.44
CA ARG A 568 13.31 -47.82 30.28
C ARG A 568 12.99 -48.41 28.90
N TYR A 569 13.79 -48.10 27.88
CA TYR A 569 13.55 -48.50 26.49
C TYR A 569 14.69 -49.32 25.85
N ARG A 570 15.72 -49.74 26.62
CA ARG A 570 16.78 -50.60 26.07
C ARG A 570 16.23 -51.98 25.70
N PRO A 571 16.55 -52.53 24.51
CA PRO A 571 16.37 -53.96 24.27
C PRO A 571 17.28 -54.71 25.25
N GLY A 572 16.76 -55.76 25.89
CA GLY A 572 17.61 -56.63 26.71
C GLY A 572 18.76 -57.23 25.87
N GLY A 573 19.78 -57.79 26.55
CA GLY A 573 20.93 -58.43 25.90
C GLY A 573 20.54 -59.46 24.82
N ALA A 574 21.49 -59.97 24.03
CA ALA A 574 21.22 -60.75 22.81
C ALA A 574 20.18 -61.89 22.98
N LYS A 575 20.13 -62.54 24.14
CA LYS A 575 19.16 -63.60 24.49
C LYS A 575 17.73 -63.09 24.76
N ARG A 576 17.55 -61.82 25.10
CA ARG A 576 16.27 -61.15 25.37
C ARG A 576 15.82 -60.21 24.24
N ARG A 577 16.47 -60.27 23.07
CA ARG A 577 16.16 -59.43 21.87
C ARG A 577 14.68 -59.48 21.46
N TRP A 578 14.02 -60.61 21.70
CA TRP A 578 12.61 -60.85 21.37
C TRP A 578 11.64 -60.58 22.53
N GLN A 579 12.13 -60.30 23.74
CA GLN A 579 11.33 -59.96 24.92
C GLN A 579 11.32 -58.44 25.11
N ARG A 580 10.41 -57.73 24.45
CA ARG A 580 10.13 -56.32 24.78
C ARG A 580 9.04 -56.27 25.85
N ARG A 581 9.35 -55.72 27.03
CA ARG A 581 8.34 -55.43 28.06
C ARG A 581 7.35 -54.40 27.48
N ARG A 582 6.05 -54.69 27.52
CA ARG A 582 5.01 -53.72 27.17
C ARG A 582 4.99 -52.66 28.27
N LEU A 583 5.24 -51.40 27.91
CA LEU A 583 5.26 -50.28 28.86
C LEU A 583 3.87 -50.08 29.44
N GLU A 584 3.78 -49.90 30.76
CA GLU A 584 2.53 -49.50 31.43
C GLU A 584 2.19 -48.04 31.07
N HIS A 585 0.92 -47.63 31.15
CA HIS A 585 0.50 -46.25 30.83
C HIS A 585 1.17 -45.20 31.72
N SER A 586 1.58 -45.58 32.94
CA SER A 586 2.39 -44.80 33.88
C SER A 586 3.86 -44.61 33.44
N GLU A 587 4.36 -45.47 32.56
CA GLU A 587 5.75 -45.45 32.09
C GLU A 587 5.92 -44.64 30.80
N MET A 588 4.81 -44.26 30.14
CA MET A 588 4.79 -43.42 28.95
C MET A 588 4.83 -41.93 29.33
N PRO A 589 5.77 -41.13 28.80
CA PRO A 589 5.78 -39.69 29.03
C PRO A 589 4.56 -39.03 28.39
N ASP A 590 3.97 -38.05 29.07
CA ASP A 590 2.90 -37.25 28.49
C ASP A 590 3.47 -36.32 27.41
N LEU A 591 3.25 -36.72 26.16
CA LEU A 591 3.64 -35.97 24.97
C LEU A 591 2.54 -35.03 24.48
N SER A 592 1.50 -34.76 25.28
CA SER A 592 0.50 -33.76 24.95
C SER A 592 1.10 -32.35 24.97
N PHE A 593 0.62 -31.48 24.10
CA PHE A 593 1.05 -30.07 24.05
C PHE A 593 0.85 -29.33 25.40
N GLY A 594 -0.14 -29.76 26.19
CA GLY A 594 -0.39 -29.21 27.53
C GLY A 594 0.58 -29.67 28.60
N SER A 595 1.49 -30.61 28.31
CA SER A 595 2.42 -31.13 29.31
C SER A 595 3.47 -30.07 29.71
N PRO A 596 3.82 -29.96 31.00
CA PRO A 596 4.78 -28.96 31.46
C PRO A 596 6.18 -29.16 30.86
N LEU A 597 6.53 -30.39 30.48
CA LEU A 597 7.80 -30.74 29.85
C LEU A 597 7.91 -30.21 28.41
N ILE A 598 6.83 -30.32 27.63
CA ILE A 598 6.77 -29.77 26.26
C ILE A 598 6.66 -28.26 26.33
N ARG A 599 5.81 -27.73 27.21
CA ARG A 599 5.59 -26.29 27.39
C ARG A 599 6.88 -25.51 27.68
N LYS A 600 7.80 -26.07 28.45
CA LYS A 600 9.09 -25.43 28.77
C LYS A 600 10.03 -25.34 27.57
N LYS A 601 10.00 -26.31 26.65
CA LYS A 601 10.94 -26.45 25.53
C LYS A 601 10.41 -25.89 24.20
N TYR A 602 9.09 -25.91 24.04
CA TYR A 602 8.42 -25.37 22.86
C TYR A 602 8.88 -23.96 22.44
N PRO A 603 9.02 -22.95 23.33
CA PRO A 603 9.37 -21.59 22.92
C PRO A 603 10.70 -21.49 22.17
N ASP A 604 11.73 -22.20 22.62
CA ASP A 604 13.07 -22.16 22.01
C ASP A 604 13.05 -22.76 20.60
N HIS A 605 12.29 -23.84 20.40
CA HIS A 605 12.12 -24.48 19.10
C HIS A 605 11.25 -23.65 18.16
N ALA A 606 10.22 -22.98 18.69
CA ALA A 606 9.37 -22.08 17.92
C ALA A 606 10.18 -20.88 17.40
N ALA A 607 11.02 -20.27 18.25
CA ALA A 607 11.94 -19.20 17.84
C ALA A 607 12.93 -19.67 16.76
N THR A 608 13.46 -20.90 16.90
CA THR A 608 14.37 -21.51 15.91
C THR A 608 13.67 -21.73 14.56
N ALA A 609 12.44 -22.24 14.57
CA ALA A 609 11.63 -22.43 13.36
C ALA A 609 11.33 -21.10 12.66
N ALA A 610 10.88 -20.10 13.43
CA ALA A 610 10.59 -18.76 12.91
C ALA A 610 11.84 -18.12 12.27
N ARG A 611 12.99 -18.19 12.93
CA ARG A 611 14.27 -17.71 12.39
C ARG A 611 14.68 -18.44 11.11
N TYR A 612 14.43 -19.75 11.00
CA TYR A 612 14.75 -20.50 9.78
C TYR A 612 13.87 -20.05 8.61
N LEU A 613 12.56 -19.90 8.83
CA LEU A 613 11.61 -19.45 7.80
C LEU A 613 11.85 -17.98 7.40
N ALA A 614 12.45 -17.18 8.28
CA ALA A 614 12.81 -15.79 8.04
C ALA A 614 14.11 -15.58 7.24
N LYS A 615 14.82 -16.65 6.87
CA LYS A 615 16.07 -16.57 6.11
C LYS A 615 15.85 -16.44 4.61
N SER A 616 16.90 -16.01 3.94
CA SER A 616 17.11 -16.07 2.49
C SER A 616 17.81 -17.35 2.09
N THR A 617 17.81 -17.65 0.78
CA THR A 617 18.45 -18.85 0.21
C THR A 617 19.97 -18.89 0.49
N THR A 618 20.60 -17.74 0.70
CA THR A 618 22.03 -17.61 1.05
C THR A 618 22.32 -17.85 2.53
N GLY A 619 21.28 -17.92 3.38
CA GLY A 619 21.38 -18.19 4.82
C GLY A 619 21.34 -16.95 5.73
N GLU A 620 21.40 -15.75 5.16
CA GLU A 620 21.20 -14.46 5.84
C GLU A 620 19.70 -14.17 6.05
N PRO A 621 19.29 -13.28 6.97
CA PRO A 621 17.90 -12.83 7.07
C PRO A 621 17.35 -12.31 5.73
N TYR A 622 16.08 -12.59 5.43
CA TYR A 622 15.43 -12.06 4.22
C TYR A 622 15.23 -10.54 4.33
N ASP A 623 15.65 -9.79 3.32
CA ASP A 623 15.71 -8.31 3.35
C ASP A 623 15.04 -7.59 2.17
N GLU A 624 14.17 -8.29 1.43
CA GLU A 624 13.47 -7.78 0.23
C GLU A 624 14.40 -7.39 -0.95
N THR A 625 15.72 -7.55 -0.80
CA THR A 625 16.72 -7.46 -1.87
C THR A 625 17.29 -8.82 -2.28
N ASN A 626 17.21 -9.80 -1.37
CA ASN A 626 17.59 -11.20 -1.56
C ASN A 626 16.38 -12.13 -1.80
N ASP A 627 16.63 -13.42 -2.10
CA ASP A 627 15.57 -14.41 -2.38
C ASP A 627 15.10 -15.13 -1.10
N PRO A 628 13.79 -15.19 -0.79
CA PRO A 628 13.28 -15.76 0.46
C PRO A 628 13.28 -17.30 0.48
N VAL A 629 13.50 -17.90 1.66
CA VAL A 629 13.27 -19.35 1.89
C VAL A 629 11.77 -19.65 1.96
N SER A 630 10.99 -18.79 2.63
CA SER A 630 9.55 -18.93 2.79
C SER A 630 8.82 -17.76 2.14
N THR A 631 7.98 -18.08 1.14
CA THR A 631 7.10 -17.09 0.50
C THR A 631 6.03 -16.58 1.46
N ASP A 632 5.57 -17.41 2.41
CA ASP A 632 4.58 -17.01 3.41
C ASP A 632 5.19 -15.97 4.39
N TYR A 633 6.45 -16.16 4.81
CA TYR A 633 7.14 -15.18 5.65
C TYR A 633 7.37 -13.85 4.91
N MET A 634 7.72 -13.90 3.61
CA MET A 634 7.85 -12.68 2.78
C MET A 634 6.58 -11.83 2.82
N ILE A 635 5.41 -12.44 2.61
CA ILE A 635 4.11 -11.73 2.60
C ILE A 635 3.80 -11.14 3.99
N VAL A 636 4.04 -11.91 5.05
CA VAL A 636 3.83 -11.46 6.43
C VAL A 636 4.79 -10.32 6.78
N LEU A 637 6.07 -10.43 6.43
CA LEU A 637 7.08 -9.40 6.66
C LEU A 637 6.72 -8.10 5.93
N SER A 638 6.41 -8.17 4.63
CA SER A 638 6.06 -6.96 3.86
C SER A 638 4.86 -6.23 4.46
N TRP A 639 3.84 -6.98 4.88
CA TRP A 639 2.65 -6.42 5.50
C TRP A 639 2.95 -5.77 6.86
N LEU A 640 3.72 -6.44 7.71
CA LEU A 640 4.09 -5.91 9.03
C LEU A 640 4.93 -4.63 8.88
N LEU A 641 5.90 -4.61 7.96
CA LEU A 641 6.73 -3.44 7.70
C LEU A 641 5.91 -2.27 7.14
N ASP A 642 4.94 -2.52 6.25
CA ASP A 642 4.03 -1.47 5.78
C ASP A 642 3.26 -0.82 6.94
N ARG A 643 2.81 -1.60 7.94
CA ARG A 643 2.17 -1.07 9.16
C ARG A 643 3.13 -0.35 10.09
N MET A 644 4.40 -0.78 10.17
CA MET A 644 5.43 -0.02 10.90
C MET A 644 5.68 1.36 10.28
N PHE A 645 5.41 1.53 8.99
CA PHE A 645 5.42 2.81 8.27
C PHE A 645 4.06 3.53 8.32
N LEU A 646 3.11 3.07 9.13
CA LEU A 646 1.74 3.60 9.27
C LEU A 646 0.94 3.59 7.97
N ALA A 647 1.23 2.66 7.06
CA ALA A 647 0.47 2.54 5.82
C ALA A 647 -0.89 1.90 6.05
N GLY A 648 -1.92 2.41 5.38
CA GLY A 648 -3.30 1.90 5.47
C GLY A 648 -4.02 2.18 6.79
N VAL A 649 -3.33 2.75 7.80
CA VAL A 649 -3.95 3.13 9.07
C VAL A 649 -4.97 4.25 8.80
N PRO A 650 -6.22 4.13 9.28
CA PRO A 650 -7.23 5.15 9.05
C PRO A 650 -6.80 6.53 9.55
N ALA A 651 -7.08 7.59 8.77
CA ALA A 651 -6.62 8.95 9.07
C ALA A 651 -7.10 9.47 10.44
N HIS A 652 -8.33 9.12 10.86
CA HIS A 652 -8.88 9.48 12.17
C HIS A 652 -8.16 8.79 13.35
N CYS A 653 -7.42 7.71 13.09
CA CYS A 653 -6.55 7.11 14.09
C CYS A 653 -5.21 7.83 14.21
N LEU A 654 -4.71 8.40 13.09
CA LEU A 654 -3.46 9.15 13.03
C LEU A 654 -3.60 10.56 13.62
N ILE A 655 -4.65 11.27 13.21
CA ILE A 655 -5.01 12.61 13.68
C ILE A 655 -6.36 12.47 14.39
N PRO A 656 -6.36 12.38 15.74
CA PRO A 656 -7.58 12.20 16.52
C PRO A 656 -8.60 13.34 16.35
N ASP A 657 -8.11 14.56 16.18
CA ASP A 657 -8.92 15.77 16.06
C ASP A 657 -8.39 16.63 14.89
N PRO A 658 -9.23 17.01 13.92
CA PRO A 658 -8.80 17.82 12.78
C PRO A 658 -8.23 19.19 13.18
N THR A 659 -8.55 19.70 14.38
CA THR A 659 -7.99 20.96 14.89
C THR A 659 -6.48 20.89 15.15
N TYR A 660 -5.89 19.69 15.23
CA TYR A 660 -4.44 19.54 15.47
C TYR A 660 -3.60 19.98 14.26
N LEU A 661 -4.23 20.09 13.07
CA LEU A 661 -3.59 20.48 11.82
C LEU A 661 -4.35 21.62 11.13
N GLU A 662 -4.08 22.85 11.57
CA GLU A 662 -4.65 24.09 11.02
C GLU A 662 -4.14 24.40 9.60
N ALA A 663 -4.83 25.27 8.87
CA ALA A 663 -4.37 25.73 7.55
C ALA A 663 -3.06 26.52 7.68
N GLU A 664 -2.17 26.41 6.68
CA GLU A 664 -0.84 27.04 6.66
C GLU A 664 0.02 26.74 7.91
N SER A 665 0.09 25.45 8.29
CA SER A 665 0.84 25.01 9.47
C SER A 665 1.76 23.82 9.21
N LEU A 666 2.90 23.83 9.91
CA LEU A 666 3.85 22.72 9.97
C LEU A 666 3.89 22.16 11.40
N ARG A 667 3.58 20.86 11.54
CA ARG A 667 3.41 20.16 12.83
C ARG A 667 4.32 18.95 12.94
N PHE A 668 5.29 18.98 13.86
CA PHE A 668 6.20 17.86 14.14
C PHE A 668 5.60 16.85 15.12
N PHE A 669 5.96 15.58 15.00
CA PHE A 669 5.53 14.52 15.91
C PHE A 669 6.59 13.40 16.08
N CYS A 670 6.46 12.67 17.19
CA CYS A 670 7.10 11.40 17.46
C CYS A 670 6.13 10.25 17.18
N ILE A 671 6.63 9.08 16.84
CA ILE A 671 5.80 7.87 16.70
C ILE A 671 5.83 7.09 18.02
N ASP A 672 4.66 6.88 18.62
CA ASP A 672 4.50 6.08 19.84
C ASP A 672 4.80 4.61 19.56
N LYS A 673 5.92 4.13 20.13
CA LYS A 673 6.33 2.73 20.05
C LYS A 673 5.28 1.79 20.64
N ASN A 674 4.69 2.13 21.78
CA ASN A 674 3.74 1.25 22.45
C ASN A 674 2.47 1.08 21.60
N TRP A 675 2.07 2.14 20.89
CA TRP A 675 0.95 2.12 19.95
C TRP A 675 1.23 1.18 18.77
N ARG A 676 2.42 1.32 18.15
CA ARG A 676 2.85 0.44 17.05
C ARG A 676 2.99 -1.01 17.51
N ASP A 677 3.54 -1.26 18.69
CA ASP A 677 3.65 -2.59 19.27
C ASP A 677 2.27 -3.22 19.50
N ALA A 678 1.30 -2.46 20.00
CA ALA A 678 -0.08 -2.90 20.18
C ALA A 678 -0.79 -3.20 18.85
N LEU A 679 -0.59 -2.35 17.83
CA LEU A 679 -1.10 -2.57 16.47
C LEU A 679 -0.58 -3.90 15.88
N ILE A 680 0.74 -4.11 15.92
CA ILE A 680 1.36 -5.34 15.41
C ILE A 680 0.94 -6.55 16.24
N ASP A 681 0.80 -6.41 17.56
CA ASP A 681 0.29 -7.48 18.42
C ASP A 681 -1.12 -7.91 18.04
N GLY A 682 -2.01 -6.95 17.77
CA GLY A 682 -3.38 -7.19 17.32
C GLY A 682 -3.43 -7.86 15.95
N ALA A 683 -2.58 -7.42 15.01
CA ALA A 683 -2.49 -8.00 13.68
C ALA A 683 -1.99 -9.46 13.70
N LEU A 684 -1.03 -9.76 14.59
CA LEU A 684 -0.51 -11.11 14.77
C LEU A 684 -1.46 -11.99 15.58
N SER A 685 -2.42 -11.45 16.35
CA SER A 685 -3.32 -12.25 17.21
C SER A 685 -4.24 -13.23 16.47
N LEU A 686 -4.38 -13.09 15.15
CA LEU A 686 -5.23 -13.94 14.31
C LEU A 686 -4.66 -15.36 14.18
N GLY A 687 -5.56 -16.34 13.99
CA GLY A 687 -5.16 -17.74 13.78
C GLY A 687 -4.71 -18.49 15.04
N ASN A 688 -5.00 -17.96 16.24
CA ASN A 688 -4.72 -18.66 17.48
C ASN A 688 -5.78 -19.76 17.75
N HIS A 689 -5.40 -21.03 17.56
CA HIS A 689 -6.28 -22.18 17.78
C HIS A 689 -5.94 -23.00 19.04
N TYR A 690 -4.78 -22.76 19.68
CA TYR A 690 -4.23 -23.64 20.72
C TYR A 690 -4.28 -23.07 22.14
N GLY A 691 -4.66 -21.79 22.30
CA GLY A 691 -4.90 -21.13 23.58
C GLY A 691 -3.64 -20.57 24.27
N ASP A 692 -2.47 -21.13 23.98
CA ASP A 692 -1.14 -20.59 24.32
C ASP A 692 -0.46 -20.12 23.02
N ASP A 693 -0.20 -18.82 22.88
CA ASP A 693 0.24 -18.19 21.62
C ASP A 693 1.74 -17.87 21.61
N GLU A 694 2.57 -18.91 21.74
CA GLU A 694 4.05 -18.81 21.70
C GLU A 694 4.57 -18.52 20.28
N ASP A 695 3.82 -18.93 19.24
CA ASP A 695 4.19 -18.71 17.83
C ASP A 695 4.22 -17.22 17.48
N ARG A 696 3.28 -16.43 18.00
CA ARG A 696 3.28 -14.96 17.86
C ARG A 696 4.55 -14.34 18.41
N ARG A 697 5.06 -14.81 19.56
CA ARG A 697 6.31 -14.30 20.14
C ARG A 697 7.49 -14.65 19.24
N ALA A 698 7.57 -15.90 18.77
CA ALA A 698 8.61 -16.34 17.86
C ALA A 698 8.67 -15.51 16.55
N ILE A 699 7.51 -15.16 15.98
CA ILE A 699 7.43 -14.28 14.80
C ILE A 699 7.95 -12.87 15.12
N LYS A 700 7.61 -12.30 16.29
CA LYS A 700 8.14 -11.00 16.72
C LYS A 700 9.65 -11.02 16.96
N GLU A 701 10.18 -12.12 17.50
CA GLU A 701 11.63 -12.31 17.65
C GLU A 701 12.34 -12.31 16.30
N ALA A 702 11.83 -13.06 15.31
CA ALA A 702 12.38 -13.06 13.95
C ALA A 702 12.30 -11.67 13.27
N LEU A 703 11.23 -10.91 13.51
CA LEU A 703 11.12 -9.53 13.03
C LEU A 703 12.13 -8.60 13.70
N ASN A 704 12.36 -8.74 15.01
CA ASN A 704 13.38 -7.96 15.72
C ASN A 704 14.79 -8.29 15.23
N ASP A 705 15.08 -9.55 14.90
CA ASP A 705 16.35 -9.97 14.29
C ASP A 705 16.53 -9.30 12.91
N TYR A 706 15.47 -9.19 12.11
CA TYR A 706 15.48 -8.45 10.86
C TYR A 706 15.77 -6.95 11.06
N ILE A 707 15.13 -6.32 12.04
CA ILE A 707 15.33 -4.90 12.36
C ILE A 707 16.76 -4.60 12.82
N ALA A 708 17.38 -5.54 13.54
CA ALA A 708 18.76 -5.42 14.00
C ALA A 708 19.79 -5.77 12.90
N HIS A 709 19.37 -6.45 11.82
CA HIS A 709 20.25 -6.86 10.74
C HIS A 709 20.69 -5.67 9.88
N SER A 710 21.96 -5.68 9.46
CA SER A 710 22.54 -4.72 8.52
C SER A 710 22.81 -5.45 7.20
N PRO A 711 22.11 -5.09 6.11
CA PRO A 711 22.28 -5.72 4.79
C PRO A 711 23.70 -5.54 4.23
N ASN A 712 24.13 -6.49 3.39
CA ASN A 712 25.44 -6.44 2.75
C ASN A 712 25.63 -5.18 1.90
N GLY A 713 26.70 -4.42 2.19
CA GLY A 713 27.01 -3.16 1.53
C GLY A 713 26.39 -1.91 2.18
N GLN A 714 25.60 -2.06 3.26
CA GLN A 714 25.08 -0.96 4.06
C GLN A 714 25.78 -0.91 5.44
N ASP A 715 26.15 0.29 5.87
CA ASP A 715 26.79 0.52 7.18
C ASP A 715 25.78 0.69 8.33
N GLN A 716 24.48 0.63 8.05
CA GLN A 716 23.41 0.84 9.02
C GLN A 716 22.36 -0.28 9.00
N PRO A 717 21.73 -0.58 10.15
CA PRO A 717 20.61 -1.51 10.20
C PRO A 717 19.36 -0.91 9.57
N VAL A 718 18.40 -1.78 9.24
CA VAL A 718 17.14 -1.41 8.57
C VAL A 718 16.48 -0.17 9.22
N GLN A 719 16.14 0.82 8.40
CA GLN A 719 15.58 2.08 8.86
C GLN A 719 14.06 1.96 9.11
N ILE A 720 13.64 2.31 10.32
CA ILE A 720 12.23 2.34 10.75
C ILE A 720 11.88 3.76 11.20
N PRO A 721 10.72 4.30 10.79
CA PRO A 721 10.31 5.64 11.17
C PRO A 721 10.05 5.73 12.68
N SER A 722 10.59 6.80 13.27
CA SER A 722 10.45 7.15 14.69
C SER A 722 9.93 8.57 14.88
N TYR A 723 10.15 9.45 13.91
CA TYR A 723 9.77 10.85 13.92
C TYR A 723 9.14 11.23 12.58
N GLY A 724 8.45 12.36 12.54
CA GLY A 724 7.88 12.89 11.30
C GLY A 724 7.25 14.26 11.47
N PHE A 725 6.67 14.76 10.38
CA PHE A 725 5.90 15.99 10.40
C PHE A 725 4.75 15.95 9.40
N TYR A 726 3.72 16.75 9.69
CA TYR A 726 2.67 17.13 8.74
C TYR A 726 2.86 18.58 8.31
N LEU A 727 2.68 18.83 7.02
CA LEU A 727 2.62 20.16 6.44
C LEU A 727 1.26 20.33 5.78
N ARG A 728 0.45 21.27 6.28
CA ARG A 728 -0.80 21.68 5.64
C ARG A 728 -0.63 23.08 5.09
N SER A 729 -0.53 23.23 3.78
CA SER A 729 -0.30 24.51 3.11
C SER A 729 -0.72 24.47 1.64
N ASP A 730 -1.18 25.60 1.11
CA ASP A 730 -1.44 25.82 -0.30
C ASP A 730 -0.16 25.62 -1.15
N LEU A 731 1.02 25.72 -0.54
CA LEU A 731 2.29 25.39 -1.18
C LEU A 731 2.41 23.92 -1.57
N VAL A 732 1.76 22.99 -0.84
CA VAL A 732 1.77 21.57 -1.19
C VAL A 732 0.88 21.30 -2.41
N THR A 733 -0.21 22.05 -2.55
CA THR A 733 -1.07 22.05 -3.74
C THR A 733 -0.35 22.60 -4.97
N MET A 734 0.37 23.72 -4.80
CA MET A 734 1.17 24.32 -5.89
C MET A 734 2.37 23.44 -6.26
N PHE A 735 3.05 22.88 -5.26
CA PHE A 735 4.28 22.12 -5.40
C PHE A 735 4.14 20.74 -4.76
N PRO A 736 3.49 19.77 -5.45
CA PRO A 736 3.32 18.43 -4.91
C PRO A 736 4.67 17.72 -4.67
N ASP A 737 5.68 18.02 -5.48
CA ASP A 737 7.02 17.44 -5.36
C ASP A 737 7.96 18.26 -4.47
N LEU A 738 7.44 18.93 -3.45
CA LEU A 738 8.26 19.69 -2.50
C LEU A 738 9.41 18.80 -1.99
N ARG A 739 10.64 19.23 -2.27
CA ARG A 739 11.84 18.49 -1.88
C ARG A 739 12.08 18.72 -0.40
N VAL A 740 12.12 17.63 0.36
CA VAL A 740 12.47 17.66 1.77
C VAL A 740 13.87 17.12 1.94
N GLU A 741 14.75 17.89 2.57
CA GLU A 741 16.12 17.47 2.89
C GLU A 741 16.41 17.57 4.38
N VAL A 742 17.17 16.60 4.87
CA VAL A 742 17.65 16.54 6.25
C VAL A 742 19.15 16.82 6.20
N LEU A 743 19.58 17.93 6.77
CA LEU A 743 20.99 18.32 6.80
C LEU A 743 21.61 18.07 8.19
N PRO A 744 22.85 17.52 8.25
CA PRO A 744 23.61 17.39 9.49
C PRO A 744 24.15 18.75 9.96
N THR A 745 24.76 18.77 11.15
CA THR A 745 25.49 19.94 11.66
C THR A 745 26.60 20.34 10.67
N LYS A 746 26.77 21.65 10.46
CA LYS A 746 27.76 22.18 9.50
C LYS A 746 29.17 21.65 9.80
N GLY A 747 29.77 20.96 8.82
CA GLY A 747 31.14 20.42 8.89
C GLY A 747 31.22 18.89 9.07
N GLU A 748 30.10 18.21 9.28
CA GLU A 748 30.03 16.75 9.35
C GLU A 748 29.64 16.12 8.01
N ALA A 749 30.06 14.87 7.79
CA ALA A 749 29.75 14.13 6.57
C ALA A 749 28.23 13.87 6.46
N ALA A 750 27.73 13.85 5.22
CA ALA A 750 26.34 13.53 4.96
C ALA A 750 26.01 12.15 5.58
N PRO A 751 24.94 12.08 6.39
CA PRO A 751 24.65 10.89 7.18
C PRO A 751 24.24 9.71 6.27
N THR A 752 24.80 8.54 6.54
CA THR A 752 24.51 7.29 5.80
C THR A 752 23.03 6.88 5.95
N GLY A 753 22.44 6.26 4.91
CA GLY A 753 21.03 5.86 4.88
C GLY A 753 20.12 6.79 4.08
N ALA A 754 18.85 6.39 3.88
CA ALA A 754 17.86 7.23 3.21
C ALA A 754 17.50 8.44 4.11
N PRO A 755 17.47 9.68 3.57
CA PRO A 755 17.18 10.88 4.37
C PRO A 755 15.71 10.97 4.79
N LEU A 756 14.79 10.47 3.95
CA LEU A 756 13.37 10.33 4.26
C LEU A 756 12.94 8.89 4.01
N LEU A 757 12.07 8.39 4.89
CA LEU A 757 11.58 7.00 4.82
C LEU A 757 10.23 6.91 4.10
N ARG A 758 9.36 7.89 4.32
CA ARG A 758 8.06 8.03 3.64
C ARG A 758 7.82 9.51 3.36
N HIS A 759 7.39 9.82 2.16
CA HIS A 759 6.97 11.15 1.73
C HIS A 759 5.71 10.98 0.89
N GLU A 760 4.59 11.53 1.34
CA GLU A 760 3.29 11.31 0.72
C GLU A 760 2.39 12.54 0.89
N ILE A 761 1.68 12.90 -0.18
CA ILE A 761 0.58 13.85 -0.13
C ILE A 761 -0.67 13.07 0.22
N VAL A 762 -1.16 13.24 1.45
CA VAL A 762 -2.31 12.50 1.98
C VAL A 762 -3.61 13.00 1.34
N THR A 763 -3.71 14.31 1.14
CA THR A 763 -4.81 14.99 0.46
C THR A 763 -4.30 16.31 -0.12
N ASP A 764 -5.10 16.96 -0.96
CA ASP A 764 -4.76 18.27 -1.52
C ASP A 764 -4.37 19.26 -0.42
N GLY A 765 -3.16 19.82 -0.52
CA GLY A 765 -2.60 20.74 0.47
C GLY A 765 -2.03 20.11 1.74
N VAL A 766 -2.04 18.77 1.92
CA VAL A 766 -1.50 18.09 3.12
C VAL A 766 -0.44 17.05 2.77
N MET A 767 0.77 17.30 3.27
CA MET A 767 1.94 16.45 3.11
C MET A 767 2.35 15.81 4.43
N MET A 768 2.77 14.55 4.38
CA MET A 768 3.33 13.80 5.50
C MET A 768 4.73 13.30 5.15
N ALA A 769 5.67 13.47 6.09
CA ALA A 769 7.02 12.94 5.98
C ALA A 769 7.43 12.16 7.24
N LEU A 770 8.07 11.00 7.07
CA LEU A 770 8.57 10.15 8.16
C LEU A 770 10.09 9.97 8.08
N ILE A 771 10.74 10.00 9.24
CA ILE A 771 12.19 10.04 9.45
C ILE A 771 12.56 9.06 10.59
N ASP A 772 13.75 8.45 10.55
CA ASP A 772 14.30 7.60 11.62
C ASP A 772 15.04 8.38 12.72
N ARG A 773 15.77 9.44 12.34
CA ARG A 773 16.65 10.23 13.22
C ARG A 773 15.88 11.19 14.13
N GLU A 774 16.42 11.40 15.32
CA GLU A 774 15.87 12.35 16.29
C GLU A 774 16.20 13.80 15.90
N PRO A 775 15.20 14.70 15.84
CA PRO A 775 15.42 16.13 15.57
C PRO A 775 16.40 16.77 16.56
N GLY A 776 17.37 17.54 16.06
CA GLY A 776 18.37 18.24 16.87
C GLY A 776 19.57 17.39 17.30
N THR A 777 19.75 16.21 16.71
CA THR A 777 20.99 15.42 16.77
C THR A 777 21.98 15.88 15.70
N ASP A 778 23.25 15.50 15.81
CA ASP A 778 24.29 15.89 14.85
C ASP A 778 23.96 15.45 13.41
N GLN A 779 23.20 14.36 13.27
CA GLN A 779 22.73 13.82 11.99
C GLN A 779 21.42 14.46 11.46
N PHE A 780 20.73 15.27 12.26
CA PHE A 780 19.48 15.97 11.91
C PHE A 780 19.41 17.36 12.59
N ALA A 781 20.27 18.27 12.15
CA ALA A 781 20.38 19.63 12.66
C ALA A 781 19.40 20.61 11.99
N SER A 782 19.12 20.42 10.70
CA SER A 782 18.15 21.28 9.99
C SER A 782 17.31 20.51 8.96
N LEU A 783 16.09 20.98 8.77
CA LEU A 783 15.15 20.51 7.76
C LEU A 783 15.02 21.58 6.69
N VAL A 784 15.24 21.22 5.43
CA VAL A 784 15.10 22.14 4.30
C VAL A 784 13.96 21.69 3.41
N LEU A 785 12.95 22.54 3.28
CA LEU A 785 11.88 22.39 2.28
C LEU A 785 12.25 23.24 1.08
N THR A 786 12.43 22.63 -0.09
CA THR A 786 12.88 23.30 -1.31
C THR A 786 11.86 23.08 -2.41
N GLN A 787 11.56 24.11 -3.20
CA GLN A 787 10.76 23.97 -4.40
C GLN A 787 11.39 22.92 -5.35
N PRO A 788 10.60 22.04 -5.99
CA PRO A 788 11.11 21.01 -6.88
C PRO A 788 11.89 21.60 -8.07
N ALA A 789 13.06 21.02 -8.35
CA ALA A 789 13.95 21.50 -9.42
C ALA A 789 13.38 21.31 -10.84
N HIS A 790 12.40 20.43 -11.05
CA HIS A 790 11.78 20.17 -12.36
C HIS A 790 10.58 21.08 -12.65
N GLN A 791 10.04 21.79 -11.65
CA GLN A 791 9.04 22.85 -11.83
C GLN A 791 9.69 24.24 -11.80
N GLN A 792 10.93 24.28 -12.28
CA GLN A 792 11.72 25.48 -12.43
C GLN A 792 11.01 26.40 -13.41
N ARG A 793 10.57 27.57 -12.93
CA ARG A 793 9.88 28.57 -13.75
C ARG A 793 10.86 29.59 -14.30
N PHE A 794 10.60 30.11 -15.50
CA PHE A 794 11.38 31.20 -16.07
C PHE A 794 10.59 32.49 -15.86
N ALA A 795 11.22 33.51 -15.30
CA ALA A 795 10.65 34.82 -15.10
C ALA A 795 11.46 35.86 -15.87
N ILE A 796 10.78 36.87 -16.40
CA ILE A 796 11.43 38.00 -17.09
C ILE A 796 12.33 38.77 -16.12
N ALA A 797 11.78 39.03 -14.93
CA ALA A 797 12.39 39.89 -13.94
C ALA A 797 11.85 39.56 -12.54
N ARG A 798 12.43 40.20 -11.51
CA ARG A 798 11.93 40.10 -10.13
C ARG A 798 10.51 40.68 -10.01
N GLY A 799 10.28 41.80 -10.69
CA GLY A 799 8.97 42.47 -10.77
C GLY A 799 8.79 43.12 -12.14
N VAL A 800 7.60 42.96 -12.69
CA VAL A 800 7.17 43.55 -13.96
C VAL A 800 5.86 44.27 -13.70
N ASP A 801 5.90 45.60 -13.81
CA ASP A 801 4.75 46.49 -13.67
C ASP A 801 4.46 47.18 -15.01
N VAL A 802 3.35 47.93 -15.07
CA VAL A 802 2.96 48.71 -16.26
C VAL A 802 4.00 49.80 -16.60
N ASP A 803 4.76 50.28 -15.63
CA ASP A 803 5.69 51.40 -15.79
C ASP A 803 7.17 51.01 -15.75
N LYS A 804 7.51 49.89 -15.09
CA LYS A 804 8.91 49.52 -14.81
C LYS A 804 9.14 48.01 -14.79
N VAL A 805 10.37 47.62 -15.14
CA VAL A 805 10.88 46.24 -15.04
C VAL A 805 12.12 46.24 -14.17
N THR A 806 12.17 45.38 -13.15
CA THR A 806 13.32 45.26 -12.23
C THR A 806 13.99 43.90 -12.37
N VAL A 807 15.20 43.88 -12.94
CA VAL A 807 15.99 42.67 -13.19
C VAL A 807 17.03 42.46 -12.10
N ASP A 808 17.03 41.25 -11.53
CA ASP A 808 18.08 40.78 -10.62
C ASP A 808 19.08 39.91 -11.40
N ILE A 809 20.34 40.35 -11.53
CA ILE A 809 21.42 39.53 -12.10
C ILE A 809 22.06 38.69 -10.99
N ARG A 810 22.15 37.38 -11.21
CA ARG A 810 22.75 36.43 -10.26
C ARG A 810 24.20 36.17 -10.60
N ARG A 811 25.00 35.95 -9.57
CA ARG A 811 26.40 35.57 -9.71
C ARG A 811 26.53 34.21 -10.41
N GLN A 812 27.42 34.12 -11.39
CA GLN A 812 27.74 32.89 -12.13
C GLN A 812 29.25 32.72 -12.19
N TYR A 813 29.73 31.49 -12.10
CA TYR A 813 31.16 31.19 -11.95
C TYR A 813 31.62 30.31 -13.09
N THR A 814 32.81 30.59 -13.64
CA THR A 814 33.50 29.74 -14.63
C THR A 814 34.71 29.00 -14.03
N VAL A 815 34.85 29.06 -12.70
CA VAL A 815 35.91 28.42 -11.91
C VAL A 815 35.44 27.13 -11.27
N ASP A 816 36.39 26.30 -10.85
CA ASP A 816 36.10 25.06 -10.13
C ASP A 816 35.30 25.29 -8.83
N GLN A 817 34.54 24.28 -8.42
CA GLN A 817 33.66 24.35 -7.24
C GLN A 817 34.40 24.76 -5.96
N SER A 818 35.62 24.26 -5.74
CA SER A 818 36.42 24.58 -4.56
C SER A 818 36.79 26.06 -4.47
N ILE A 819 37.04 26.71 -5.60
CA ILE A 819 37.33 28.16 -5.68
C ILE A 819 36.04 28.96 -5.46
N ARG A 820 34.94 28.54 -6.11
CA ARG A 820 33.62 29.16 -5.94
C ARG A 820 33.17 29.17 -4.48
N GLU A 821 33.43 28.10 -3.73
CA GLU A 821 33.06 28.01 -2.31
C GLU A 821 33.81 29.02 -1.42
N GLY A 822 34.92 29.57 -1.90
CA GLY A 822 35.69 30.63 -1.22
C GLY A 822 35.11 32.05 -1.33
N ASP A 823 34.11 32.28 -2.19
CA ASP A 823 33.42 33.58 -2.26
C ASP A 823 32.34 33.70 -1.16
N GLU A 824 32.55 34.64 -0.22
CA GLU A 824 31.62 34.91 0.87
C GLU A 824 30.27 35.46 0.37
N SER A 825 30.26 36.19 -0.75
CA SER A 825 29.05 36.81 -1.33
C SER A 825 28.38 35.94 -2.39
N ARG A 826 28.68 34.64 -2.46
CA ARG A 826 28.17 33.75 -3.53
C ARG A 826 26.65 33.60 -3.61
N HIS A 827 25.96 33.86 -2.50
CA HIS A 827 24.51 33.79 -2.41
C HIS A 827 23.84 35.16 -2.55
N ASP A 828 24.64 36.23 -2.66
CA ASP A 828 24.14 37.58 -2.86
C ASP A 828 23.90 37.86 -4.35
N ARG A 829 22.80 38.55 -4.66
CA ARG A 829 22.54 39.07 -6.01
C ARG A 829 23.46 40.27 -6.31
N LEU A 830 23.75 40.49 -7.59
CA LEU A 830 24.38 41.72 -8.05
C LEU A 830 23.39 42.89 -7.95
N LYS A 831 23.85 44.12 -8.24
CA LYS A 831 23.00 45.31 -8.18
C LYS A 831 21.81 45.16 -9.14
N PRO A 832 20.57 45.31 -8.67
CA PRO A 832 19.40 45.21 -9.53
C PRO A 832 19.38 46.35 -10.55
N ILE A 833 18.97 46.04 -11.77
CA ILE A 833 18.83 47.01 -12.86
C ILE A 833 17.35 47.30 -13.06
N VAL A 834 16.98 48.57 -13.03
CA VAL A 834 15.60 49.02 -13.21
C VAL A 834 15.51 49.73 -14.55
N TYR A 835 14.53 49.33 -15.35
CA TYR A 835 14.20 49.89 -16.65
C TYR A 835 12.81 50.53 -16.58
N GLU A 836 12.69 51.79 -16.98
CA GLU A 836 11.42 52.50 -17.08
C GLU A 836 10.89 52.47 -18.50
N ARG A 837 9.56 52.52 -18.68
CA ARG A 837 8.91 52.42 -20.00
C ARG A 837 9.45 53.41 -21.06
N GLY A 838 9.94 54.57 -20.63
CA GLY A 838 10.48 55.62 -21.51
C GLY A 838 11.96 55.48 -21.90
N ASP A 839 12.68 54.49 -21.37
CA ASP A 839 14.12 54.36 -21.62
C ASP A 839 14.41 53.93 -23.07
N PRO A 840 15.33 54.61 -23.79
CA PRO A 840 15.66 54.28 -25.17
C PRO A 840 16.37 52.92 -25.30
N ASN A 841 16.92 52.42 -24.18
CA ASN A 841 17.73 51.24 -24.10
C ASN A 841 17.05 50.07 -23.35
N ASN A 842 15.76 49.88 -23.58
CA ASN A 842 14.96 48.87 -22.91
C ASN A 842 15.21 47.43 -23.40
N ILE A 843 15.16 46.49 -22.45
CA ILE A 843 15.20 45.03 -22.68
C ILE A 843 13.81 44.41 -22.84
N PHE A 844 12.77 45.16 -22.48
CA PHE A 844 11.37 44.74 -22.48
C PHE A 844 10.54 45.78 -23.23
N SER A 845 9.65 45.31 -24.10
CA SER A 845 8.77 46.15 -24.90
C SER A 845 7.33 46.00 -24.38
N TRP A 846 6.79 47.10 -23.84
CA TRP A 846 5.39 47.17 -23.40
C TRP A 846 4.45 47.26 -24.61
N ASP A 847 4.65 48.22 -25.51
CA ASP A 847 3.79 48.45 -26.68
C ASP A 847 4.58 48.52 -27.99
N SER A 848 3.85 48.54 -29.11
CA SER A 848 4.41 48.62 -30.48
C SER A 848 4.90 50.01 -30.87
N GLY A 849 4.74 51.02 -30.01
CA GLY A 849 5.09 52.42 -30.27
C GLY A 849 4.36 53.09 -31.45
N SER A 850 3.41 52.41 -32.11
CA SER A 850 2.84 52.84 -33.40
C SER A 850 1.58 53.71 -33.32
N GLY A 851 1.01 53.93 -32.13
CA GLY A 851 -0.18 54.77 -31.95
C GLY A 851 -1.48 54.23 -32.57
N SER A 852 -1.44 53.07 -33.23
CA SER A 852 -2.61 52.34 -33.77
C SER A 852 -2.89 51.11 -32.92
N ASP A 853 -4.06 51.11 -32.26
CA ASP A 853 -4.61 50.12 -31.33
C ASP A 853 -3.69 49.67 -30.16
N PRO A 854 -4.19 49.61 -28.91
CA PRO A 854 -3.40 49.20 -27.75
C PRO A 854 -3.22 47.67 -27.73
N SER A 855 -2.43 47.12 -28.66
CA SER A 855 -1.93 45.75 -28.53
C SER A 855 -0.67 45.75 -27.66
N ASP A 856 -0.83 45.36 -26.40
CA ASP A 856 0.24 45.20 -25.40
C ASP A 856 1.20 44.08 -25.85
N LEU A 857 2.38 44.46 -26.38
CA LEU A 857 3.38 43.54 -26.91
C LEU A 857 3.91 42.64 -25.79
N ARG A 858 4.34 43.19 -24.65
CA ARG A 858 4.84 42.43 -23.48
C ARG A 858 5.98 41.45 -23.80
N VAL A 859 6.88 41.83 -24.71
CA VAL A 859 7.94 40.94 -25.23
C VAL A 859 9.30 41.30 -24.66
N ILE A 860 10.09 40.31 -24.24
CA ILE A 860 11.52 40.48 -23.97
C ILE A 860 12.30 40.48 -25.28
N TRP A 861 13.35 41.29 -25.37
CA TRP A 861 14.28 41.30 -26.50
C TRP A 861 15.52 40.44 -26.18
N PRO A 862 15.57 39.14 -26.57
CA PRO A 862 16.55 38.19 -26.02
C PRO A 862 18.01 38.55 -26.33
N PRO A 863 18.39 38.97 -27.56
CA PRO A 863 19.78 39.31 -27.86
C PRO A 863 20.34 40.41 -26.97
N ARG A 864 19.58 41.49 -26.76
CA ARG A 864 20.00 42.59 -25.90
C ARG A 864 20.04 42.17 -24.44
N PHE A 865 19.05 41.40 -24.00
CA PHE A 865 19.00 40.97 -22.62
C PHE A 865 20.17 40.04 -22.28
N ALA A 866 20.52 39.12 -23.18
CA ALA A 866 21.71 38.28 -23.04
C ALA A 866 23.01 39.11 -23.01
N ASP A 867 23.15 40.11 -23.90
CA ASP A 867 24.31 41.01 -23.93
C ASP A 867 24.46 41.79 -22.61
N VAL A 868 23.36 42.35 -22.08
CA VAL A 868 23.36 43.09 -20.79
C VAL A 868 23.75 42.19 -19.63
N GLN A 869 23.14 41.00 -19.52
CA GLN A 869 23.46 40.04 -18.46
C GLN A 869 24.94 39.65 -18.48
N PHE A 870 25.49 39.41 -19.67
CA PHE A 870 26.87 39.02 -19.86
C PHE A 870 27.87 40.13 -19.48
N GLN A 871 27.63 41.37 -19.92
CA GLN A 871 28.50 42.50 -19.60
C GLN A 871 28.54 42.82 -18.10
N GLU A 872 27.39 42.74 -17.43
CA GLU A 872 27.32 42.97 -15.98
C GLU A 872 28.01 41.86 -15.19
N LEU A 873 27.93 40.61 -15.64
CA LEU A 873 28.71 39.51 -15.04
C LEU A 873 30.22 39.74 -15.18
N LEU A 874 30.71 40.15 -16.35
CA LEU A 874 32.14 40.43 -16.55
C LEU A 874 32.65 41.57 -15.67
N LYS A 875 31.79 42.54 -15.37
CA LYS A 875 32.15 43.75 -14.62
C LYS A 875 32.08 43.57 -13.10
N ASP A 876 31.04 42.90 -12.60
CA ASP A 876 30.67 42.95 -11.17
C ASP A 876 30.93 41.62 -10.41
N MET A 877 31.38 40.54 -11.07
CA MET A 877 31.62 39.22 -10.45
C MET A 877 32.85 39.14 -9.52
N GLY A 878 33.69 40.18 -9.45
CA GLY A 878 34.88 40.21 -8.59
C GLY A 878 36.03 39.29 -9.04
N THR A 879 37.07 39.18 -8.22
CA THR A 879 38.29 38.40 -8.52
C THR A 879 38.73 37.54 -7.33
N TYR A 880 39.43 36.44 -7.61
CA TYR A 880 40.06 35.55 -6.62
C TYR A 880 41.57 35.45 -6.84
N LYS A 881 42.29 34.98 -5.83
CA LYS A 881 43.72 34.68 -5.94
C LYS A 881 43.93 33.18 -6.16
N ASP A 882 44.58 32.84 -7.25
CA ASP A 882 44.98 31.46 -7.55
C ASP A 882 46.07 30.97 -6.57
N ASN A 883 46.37 29.67 -6.56
CA ASN A 883 47.39 29.04 -5.72
C ASN A 883 48.80 29.67 -5.90
N ASN A 884 49.03 30.32 -7.05
CA ASN A 884 50.26 31.05 -7.37
C ASN A 884 50.22 32.55 -6.98
N GLY A 885 49.17 33.00 -6.29
CA GLY A 885 48.99 34.39 -5.85
C GLY A 885 48.52 35.37 -6.94
N ALA A 886 48.24 34.90 -8.15
CA ALA A 886 47.75 35.71 -9.27
C ALA A 886 46.24 35.98 -9.15
N THR A 887 45.84 37.24 -9.36
CA THR A 887 44.44 37.65 -9.34
C THR A 887 43.75 37.28 -10.65
N LYS A 888 42.74 36.41 -10.60
CA LYS A 888 41.91 36.00 -11.74
C LYS A 888 40.44 36.36 -11.50
N PRO A 889 39.66 36.68 -12.55
CA PRO A 889 38.22 36.92 -12.40
C PRO A 889 37.48 35.63 -12.04
N TYR A 890 36.41 35.73 -11.24
CA TYR A 890 35.53 34.59 -10.93
C TYR A 890 34.69 34.13 -12.14
N PHE A 891 34.45 35.03 -13.09
CA PHE A 891 33.72 34.79 -14.32
C PHE A 891 34.55 35.30 -15.50
N GLN A 892 34.84 34.40 -16.43
CA GLN A 892 35.55 34.69 -17.67
C GLN A 892 34.96 33.83 -18.78
N ASP A 893 34.36 34.50 -19.77
CA ASP A 893 33.80 33.86 -20.94
C ASP A 893 33.81 34.88 -22.11
N ASP A 894 33.64 34.42 -23.35
CA ASP A 894 33.80 35.22 -24.57
C ASP A 894 32.48 35.58 -25.27
N VAL A 895 31.47 34.71 -25.17
CA VAL A 895 30.20 34.81 -25.89
C VAL A 895 29.02 34.50 -24.96
N PRO A 896 27.91 35.28 -25.00
CA PRO A 896 26.68 34.93 -24.28
C PRO A 896 26.07 33.64 -24.84
N THR A 897 25.72 32.70 -23.96
CA THR A 897 25.13 31.40 -24.35
C THR A 897 23.66 31.28 -23.97
N SER A 898 22.88 30.47 -24.69
CA SER A 898 21.48 30.19 -24.35
C SER A 898 21.33 29.54 -22.97
N ALA A 899 22.28 28.68 -22.59
CA ALA A 899 22.31 28.08 -21.26
C ALA A 899 22.51 29.13 -20.15
N LEU A 900 23.45 30.08 -20.32
CA LEU A 900 23.65 31.18 -19.37
C LEU A 900 22.42 32.08 -19.28
N PHE A 901 21.81 32.41 -20.42
CA PHE A 901 20.60 33.22 -20.49
C PHE A 901 19.44 32.56 -19.73
N ALA A 902 19.22 31.25 -19.97
CA ALA A 902 18.22 30.48 -19.25
C ALA A 902 18.50 30.40 -17.73
N MET A 903 19.76 30.31 -17.32
CA MET A 903 20.13 30.34 -15.89
C MET A 903 19.80 31.66 -15.20
N GLN A 904 19.90 32.79 -15.91
CA GLN A 904 19.52 34.11 -15.37
C GLN A 904 18.00 34.31 -15.34
N LEU A 905 17.29 33.84 -16.38
CA LEU A 905 15.82 33.87 -16.45
C LEU A 905 15.14 32.94 -15.44
N ASN A 906 15.81 31.86 -15.04
CA ASN A 906 15.29 30.92 -14.04
C ASN A 906 14.83 31.69 -12.80
N ASP A 907 13.63 31.54 -12.26
CA ASP A 907 13.22 32.17 -11.00
C ASP A 907 14.02 31.60 -9.80
N PRO A 908 14.30 32.35 -8.72
CA PRO A 908 14.96 31.78 -7.56
C PRO A 908 14.15 30.59 -7.01
N ILE A 909 14.85 29.49 -6.77
CA ILE A 909 14.29 28.34 -6.07
C ILE A 909 14.20 28.74 -4.60
N TYR A 910 12.97 28.93 -4.12
CA TYR A 910 12.74 29.23 -2.71
C TYR A 910 12.94 27.98 -1.87
N ASN A 911 13.61 28.16 -0.74
CA ASN A 911 13.70 27.14 0.29
C ASN A 911 13.35 27.73 1.66
N LEU A 912 12.71 26.91 2.49
CA LEU A 912 12.48 27.17 3.89
C LEU A 912 13.42 26.26 4.69
N THR A 913 14.40 26.87 5.35
CA THR A 913 15.32 26.15 6.24
C THR A 913 14.87 26.30 7.68
N ILE A 914 14.54 25.18 8.31
CA ILE A 914 14.15 25.09 9.71
C ILE A 914 15.35 24.58 10.50
N ASN A 915 15.91 25.44 11.34
CA ASN A 915 17.00 25.07 12.24
C ASN A 915 16.43 24.37 13.47
N LEU A 916 16.87 23.14 13.70
CA LEU A 916 16.50 22.29 14.83
C LEU A 916 17.65 22.13 15.83
N ASP A 917 18.70 22.96 15.69
CA ASP A 917 19.83 22.94 16.61
C ASP A 917 19.35 23.16 18.07
N PRO A 918 19.86 22.36 19.02
CA PRO A 918 19.39 22.37 20.41
C PRO A 918 19.71 23.69 21.14
N ASN A 919 20.70 24.45 20.66
CA ASN A 919 21.10 25.72 21.25
C ASN A 919 20.27 26.92 20.75
N SER A 920 19.51 26.76 19.66
CA SER A 920 18.80 27.86 19.00
C SER A 920 17.27 27.67 18.94
N SER A 921 16.76 26.45 19.08
CA SER A 921 15.32 26.16 18.87
C SER A 921 14.60 25.59 20.11
N ASN A 922 13.54 26.29 20.55
CA ASN A 922 12.62 25.79 21.59
C ASN A 922 11.82 24.55 21.13
N LEU A 923 11.64 24.36 19.81
CA LEU A 923 10.94 23.22 19.24
C LEU A 923 11.70 21.91 19.48
N ALA A 924 13.02 21.88 19.25
CA ALA A 924 13.83 20.68 19.50
C ALA A 924 13.76 20.26 20.98
N ALA A 925 13.72 21.22 21.90
CA ALA A 925 13.56 20.96 23.33
C ALA A 925 12.20 20.33 23.69
N LYS A 926 11.11 20.64 22.97
CA LYS A 926 9.77 20.03 23.20
C LYS A 926 9.69 18.59 22.70
N ILE A 927 10.39 18.26 21.61
CA ILE A 927 10.39 16.94 20.98
C ILE A 927 11.35 15.98 21.72
N ARG A 928 12.43 16.52 22.31
CA ARG A 928 13.50 15.77 22.98
C ARG A 928 13.14 15.33 24.41
N ARG A 929 13.80 14.27 24.90
CA ARG A 929 13.80 13.90 26.32
C ARG A 929 14.50 14.96 27.20
N PRO A 930 13.96 15.35 28.36
CA PRO A 930 14.78 15.89 29.44
C PRO A 930 15.58 14.73 30.07
N GLY A 931 16.78 14.45 29.57
CA GLY A 931 17.63 13.37 30.09
C GLY A 931 19.02 13.28 29.42
N ASN A 932 19.98 12.72 30.16
CA ASN A 932 21.42 12.69 29.86
C ASN A 932 21.76 12.30 28.39
N PRO A 933 22.71 13.00 27.73
CA PRO A 933 23.07 12.77 26.33
C PRO A 933 23.81 11.44 26.03
N SER A 934 23.98 10.57 27.03
CA SER A 934 24.79 9.35 26.94
C SER A 934 24.02 8.02 26.91
N SER A 935 22.68 8.03 26.96
CA SER A 935 21.91 6.78 26.78
C SER A 935 21.62 6.53 25.30
N SER A 936 22.07 5.40 24.79
CA SER A 936 22.09 4.98 23.38
C SER A 936 20.78 5.23 22.59
N PRO A 937 20.88 5.59 21.30
CA PRO A 937 19.75 5.76 20.40
C PRO A 937 19.26 4.42 19.87
N GLU A 938 18.71 3.56 20.73
CA GLU A 938 18.20 2.25 20.29
C GLU A 938 16.80 2.00 20.83
N THR A 939 15.78 2.27 20.02
CA THR A 939 14.46 1.65 20.22
C THR A 939 13.74 1.49 18.89
N ARG A 940 14.38 0.76 17.97
CA ARG A 940 13.80 0.34 16.68
C ARG A 940 12.96 -0.94 16.78
N ALA A 941 13.25 -1.78 17.79
CA ALA A 941 12.65 -3.11 17.96
C ALA A 941 11.30 -3.09 18.71
N LEU A 942 10.44 -4.06 18.43
CA LEU A 942 9.17 -4.30 19.12
C LEU A 942 9.39 -4.86 20.53
N GLY A 943 8.51 -4.54 21.48
CA GLY A 943 8.49 -5.14 22.80
C GLY A 943 8.20 -6.65 22.76
N LEU A 944 9.13 -7.45 23.29
CA LEU A 944 8.95 -8.90 23.49
C LEU A 944 8.15 -9.14 24.78
N MET A 945 6.84 -9.23 24.65
CA MET A 945 5.94 -9.55 25.76
C MET A 945 5.84 -11.07 25.97
N ASN A 946 5.55 -11.48 27.21
CA ASN A 946 5.22 -12.86 27.54
C ASN A 946 3.90 -13.28 26.86
N THR A 947 3.71 -14.58 26.62
CA THR A 947 2.50 -15.05 25.93
C THR A 947 1.22 -14.81 26.69
N ALA A 948 0.17 -14.41 25.98
CA ALA A 948 -1.19 -14.42 26.48
C ALA A 948 -1.62 -15.87 26.75
N ARG A 949 -2.04 -16.17 27.98
CA ARG A 949 -2.48 -17.52 28.39
C ARG A 949 -3.96 -17.49 28.71
N VAL A 950 -4.74 -18.32 28.01
CA VAL A 950 -6.13 -18.57 28.39
C VAL A 950 -6.12 -19.65 29.49
N LYS A 951 -6.56 -19.30 30.71
CA LYS A 951 -6.80 -20.31 31.75
C LYS A 951 -7.85 -21.29 31.25
N LYS A 952 -7.45 -22.52 30.91
CA LYS A 952 -8.38 -23.60 30.58
C LYS A 952 -9.22 -23.91 31.81
N LEU A 953 -10.54 -24.03 31.63
CA LEU A 953 -11.53 -24.18 32.71
C LEU A 953 -11.50 -25.55 33.44
N ARG A 954 -10.41 -26.31 33.32
CA ARG A 954 -10.14 -27.53 34.09
C ARG A 954 -8.63 -27.64 34.33
N ASP A 955 -8.16 -27.03 35.41
CA ASP A 955 -6.88 -27.40 36.01
C ASP A 955 -7.17 -28.57 36.96
N ARG A 956 -7.24 -29.79 36.41
CA ARG A 956 -7.34 -30.99 37.25
C ARG A 956 -5.95 -31.26 37.80
N SER A 957 -5.71 -30.65 38.96
CA SER A 957 -4.60 -30.80 39.89
C SER A 957 -3.21 -30.35 39.42
N GLU A 958 -2.73 -29.28 40.05
CA GLU A 958 -1.39 -29.29 40.62
C GLU A 958 -1.19 -30.64 41.35
N ARG A 959 -0.39 -31.54 40.76
CA ARG A 959 0.26 -32.62 41.51
C ARG A 959 1.75 -32.33 41.51
N PRO A 960 2.36 -32.12 42.68
CA PRO A 960 3.80 -32.10 42.79
C PRO A 960 4.32 -33.54 42.72
N GLY A 961 5.40 -33.75 41.95
CA GLY A 961 6.25 -34.94 42.09
C GLY A 961 6.26 -35.90 40.91
N ASP A 962 7.48 -36.17 40.45
CA ASP A 962 7.89 -37.25 39.55
C ASP A 962 7.23 -38.59 39.87
N THR A 963 6.96 -39.36 38.81
CA THR A 963 6.48 -40.77 38.76
C THR A 963 5.00 -41.07 39.05
N PRO A 964 4.28 -41.79 38.16
CA PRO A 964 2.92 -42.24 38.45
C PRO A 964 2.93 -43.56 39.24
N VAL A 965 2.17 -43.60 40.34
CA VAL A 965 1.90 -44.81 41.12
C VAL A 965 0.82 -45.66 40.44
N LYS A 966 1.04 -46.99 40.43
CA LYS A 966 0.10 -48.03 39.98
C LYS A 966 -1.30 -47.86 40.58
N LYS A 967 -2.32 -47.85 39.73
CA LYS A 967 -3.60 -48.48 40.07
C LYS A 967 -3.59 -49.87 39.42
N ASN A 968 -3.57 -50.89 40.27
CA ASN A 968 -3.95 -52.24 39.87
C ASN A 968 -5.44 -52.18 39.56
N ASP A 969 -5.80 -52.18 38.30
CA ASP A 969 -6.95 -52.91 37.76
C ASP A 969 -6.83 -52.86 36.23
N ASP A 970 -7.17 -53.99 35.60
CA ASP A 970 -7.26 -54.25 34.16
C ASP A 970 -6.07 -54.97 33.50
N ASN A 971 -5.98 -56.26 33.81
CA ASN A 971 -5.68 -57.30 32.83
C ASN A 971 -6.90 -57.47 31.91
N ASP A 972 -6.76 -57.25 30.59
CA ASP A 972 -6.83 -58.32 29.58
C ASP A 972 -7.02 -57.76 28.15
N ASP A 973 -6.08 -58.18 27.30
CA ASP A 973 -6.24 -58.66 25.93
C ASP A 973 -7.28 -58.00 24.98
N TYR A 974 -6.81 -57.29 23.95
CA TYR A 974 -7.43 -57.29 22.61
C TYR A 974 -6.45 -56.70 21.57
N GLY A 975 -5.83 -57.57 20.78
CA GLY A 975 -5.32 -57.23 19.45
C GLY A 975 -6.42 -57.49 18.41
N ALA A 976 -6.82 -56.49 17.63
CA ALA A 976 -7.84 -56.66 16.60
C ALA A 976 -7.22 -56.75 15.19
N ASN A 977 -7.44 -57.90 14.54
CA ASN A 977 -7.28 -58.10 13.09
C ASN A 977 -8.62 -57.82 12.40
N PHE A 978 -8.64 -56.97 11.37
CA PHE A 978 -9.87 -56.59 10.66
C PHE A 978 -10.09 -57.42 9.38
N LYS A 979 -11.09 -58.30 9.38
CA LYS A 979 -11.79 -58.81 8.19
C LYS A 979 -13.30 -58.81 8.43
N ARG A 980 -14.10 -58.59 7.38
CA ARG A 980 -15.57 -58.66 7.48
C ARG A 980 -16.02 -60.11 7.64
N LEU A 981 -17.03 -60.33 8.48
CA LEU A 981 -17.68 -61.62 8.70
C LEU A 981 -18.32 -62.12 7.40
N SER A 982 -18.15 -63.41 7.11
CA SER A 982 -18.71 -64.07 5.91
C SER A 982 -20.24 -64.13 5.89
N SER A 983 -20.89 -63.83 7.01
CA SER A 983 -22.35 -63.76 7.17
C SER A 983 -22.94 -62.38 6.87
N TYR A 984 -22.13 -61.39 6.49
CA TYR A 984 -22.62 -60.06 6.20
C TYR A 984 -23.36 -60.02 4.85
N VAL A 985 -24.70 -60.00 4.91
CA VAL A 985 -25.56 -59.62 3.80
C VAL A 985 -25.99 -58.18 4.01
N ALA A 986 -25.67 -57.30 3.07
CA ALA A 986 -26.04 -55.89 3.16
C ALA A 986 -27.58 -55.78 3.17
N THR A 987 -28.13 -55.22 4.25
CA THR A 987 -29.57 -54.91 4.34
C THR A 987 -29.93 -53.85 3.28
N PRO A 988 -31.15 -53.85 2.72
CA PRO A 988 -31.58 -52.86 1.73
C PRO A 988 -31.45 -51.41 2.24
N THR A 989 -31.50 -51.22 3.55
CA THR A 989 -31.28 -49.96 4.27
C THR A 989 -29.82 -49.49 4.29
N ALA A 990 -28.85 -50.36 4.03
CA ALA A 990 -27.45 -49.98 3.87
C ALA A 990 -27.15 -49.44 2.46
N LEU A 991 -27.93 -49.85 1.45
CA LEU A 991 -27.82 -49.36 0.08
C LEU A 991 -28.42 -47.95 -0.12
N SER A 992 -29.35 -47.52 0.74
CA SER A 992 -29.93 -46.17 0.70
C SER A 992 -29.09 -45.10 1.42
N LYS A 993 -28.06 -45.50 2.18
CA LYS A 993 -27.22 -44.59 2.99
C LYS A 993 -26.10 -43.89 2.22
N PHE A 994 -25.92 -44.18 0.93
CA PHE A 994 -24.92 -43.52 0.08
C PHE A 994 -25.58 -42.85 -1.12
N LEU A 995 -26.23 -41.72 -0.88
CA LEU A 995 -26.53 -40.75 -1.93
C LEU A 995 -25.65 -39.51 -1.72
N ALA A 996 -25.03 -39.06 -2.79
CA ALA A 996 -24.18 -37.87 -2.81
C ALA A 996 -24.97 -36.61 -2.41
N PRO A 997 -24.30 -35.52 -1.97
CA PRO A 997 -24.93 -34.36 -1.31
C PRO A 997 -25.92 -33.52 -2.15
N HIS A 998 -26.34 -33.94 -3.35
CA HIS A 998 -27.10 -33.12 -4.30
C HIS A 998 -28.27 -33.84 -4.99
N VAL A 999 -29.00 -34.72 -4.29
CA VAL A 999 -30.25 -35.29 -4.81
C VAL A 999 -31.44 -34.43 -4.36
N ARG A 1000 -32.13 -33.78 -5.30
CA ARG A 1000 -33.20 -32.78 -5.07
C ARG A 1000 -34.61 -33.35 -4.80
N SER A 1001 -34.75 -34.62 -4.42
CA SER A 1001 -36.07 -35.23 -4.14
C SER A 1001 -36.07 -35.90 -2.77
N ILE A 1002 -36.94 -35.43 -1.86
CA ILE A 1002 -37.22 -36.10 -0.58
C ILE A 1002 -37.85 -37.47 -0.89
N PRO A 1003 -37.27 -38.59 -0.47
CA PRO A 1003 -37.83 -39.91 -0.76
C PRO A 1003 -39.05 -40.19 0.12
N ALA A 1004 -40.17 -40.56 -0.50
CA ALA A 1004 -41.32 -41.12 0.20
C ALA A 1004 -41.02 -42.57 0.61
N ILE A 1005 -41.13 -42.89 1.91
CA ILE A 1005 -40.84 -44.24 2.43
C ILE A 1005 -42.14 -44.84 2.98
N SER A 1006 -42.52 -46.02 2.49
CA SER A 1006 -43.63 -46.83 3.03
C SER A 1006 -43.24 -47.47 4.38
N MET A 1007 -44.14 -47.39 5.36
CA MET A 1007 -43.96 -47.89 6.74
C MET A 1007 -43.88 -49.42 6.88
N ASP A 1008 -44.02 -50.22 5.81
CA ASP A 1008 -43.88 -51.68 5.89
C ASP A 1008 -42.45 -52.17 6.25
N SER A 1009 -41.48 -51.24 6.38
CA SER A 1009 -40.11 -51.52 6.81
C SER A 1009 -39.79 -51.13 8.27
N THR A 1010 -40.77 -50.79 9.09
CA THR A 1010 -40.58 -50.51 10.54
C THR A 1010 -41.56 -51.30 11.41
N PRO A 1011 -41.10 -51.90 12.53
CA PRO A 1011 -41.90 -52.81 13.34
C PRO A 1011 -43.05 -52.08 14.07
N GLN A 1012 -44.28 -52.55 13.81
CA GLN A 1012 -45.50 -52.08 14.48
C GLN A 1012 -45.54 -52.48 15.96
N SER A 1013 -45.82 -51.53 16.83
CA SER A 1013 -46.29 -51.77 18.20
C SER A 1013 -47.80 -52.03 18.21
N ARG A 1014 -48.25 -53.15 18.78
CA ARG A 1014 -49.65 -53.36 19.22
C ARG A 1014 -49.74 -53.50 20.75
N PRO A 1015 -50.88 -53.14 21.37
CA PRO A 1015 -50.98 -52.79 22.79
C PRO A 1015 -51.25 -53.98 23.73
N ALA A 1016 -51.09 -53.72 25.03
CA ALA A 1016 -51.13 -54.67 26.14
C ALA A 1016 -52.47 -55.39 26.36
N THR A 1017 -52.39 -56.66 26.79
CA THR A 1017 -53.37 -57.27 27.71
C THR A 1017 -52.65 -58.29 28.59
N MET A 1018 -52.80 -58.13 29.92
CA MET A 1018 -52.26 -58.99 30.98
C MET A 1018 -52.92 -60.37 31.01
N VAL A 1019 -52.13 -61.43 31.21
CA VAL A 1019 -52.53 -62.61 32.02
C VAL A 1019 -51.29 -63.17 32.74
N VAL A 1020 -51.38 -63.26 34.07
CA VAL A 1020 -50.48 -63.97 35.01
C VAL A 1020 -51.22 -65.26 35.39
N PRO A 1021 -50.62 -66.48 35.45
CA PRO A 1021 -49.92 -67.01 36.65
C PRO A 1021 -48.79 -68.02 36.31
N GLN A 1022 -47.95 -68.61 37.16
CA GLN A 1022 -47.70 -68.69 38.61
C GLN A 1022 -46.32 -69.38 38.79
N ASN A 1023 -45.59 -68.96 39.83
CA ASN A 1023 -44.73 -69.71 40.75
C ASN A 1023 -44.06 -71.04 40.32
N THR A 1024 -42.73 -71.17 40.53
CA THR A 1024 -42.11 -71.59 41.81
C THR A 1024 -40.58 -71.71 41.68
N ILE A 1025 -39.84 -71.04 42.56
CA ILE A 1025 -38.45 -71.38 42.96
C ILE A 1025 -38.38 -71.14 44.47
N PRO A 1026 -37.74 -72.03 45.26
CA PRO A 1026 -37.13 -71.66 46.54
C PRO A 1026 -35.59 -71.73 46.40
N SER A 1027 -34.74 -70.96 47.07
CA SER A 1027 -34.87 -70.02 48.17
C SER A 1027 -33.48 -69.43 48.43
N SER A 1028 -33.38 -68.14 48.76
CA SER A 1028 -32.26 -67.57 49.53
C SER A 1028 -32.79 -66.48 50.45
N ASP A 1029 -32.32 -66.52 51.70
CA ASP A 1029 -32.81 -65.79 52.87
C ASP A 1029 -32.43 -64.29 52.90
N ILE A 1030 -33.43 -63.47 53.31
CA ILE A 1030 -33.43 -62.43 54.38
C ILE A 1030 -32.49 -61.21 54.17
N VAL A 1031 -32.95 -59.94 54.02
CA VAL A 1031 -33.55 -59.05 55.04
C VAL A 1031 -34.43 -57.93 54.41
N LYS A 1032 -35.53 -57.59 55.12
CA LYS A 1032 -36.58 -56.56 54.94
C LYS A 1032 -36.02 -55.11 54.85
N THR A 1033 -36.65 -54.08 54.27
CA THR A 1033 -37.93 -53.45 54.69
C THR A 1033 -38.42 -52.32 53.72
N LYS A 1034 -39.74 -52.29 53.50
CA LYS A 1034 -40.71 -51.15 53.41
C LYS A 1034 -40.66 -50.09 52.28
N SER A 1035 -41.55 -50.30 51.31
CA SER A 1035 -42.71 -49.47 50.89
C SER A 1035 -42.81 -47.97 51.25
N LEU A 1036 -43.19 -47.15 50.27
CA LEU A 1036 -44.38 -46.29 50.32
C LEU A 1036 -44.81 -45.83 48.91
N SER A 1037 -46.12 -45.84 48.70
CA SER A 1037 -46.86 -45.59 47.46
C SER A 1037 -47.64 -44.27 47.52
N VAL A 1038 -47.68 -43.58 46.37
CA VAL A 1038 -48.77 -42.76 45.80
C VAL A 1038 -49.24 -41.50 46.55
N SER A 1039 -49.15 -40.35 45.87
CA SER A 1039 -50.30 -39.47 45.60
C SER A 1039 -49.98 -38.37 44.57
N THR A 1040 -50.99 -38.07 43.76
CA THR A 1040 -51.19 -36.91 42.87
C THR A 1040 -51.36 -35.60 43.66
N ALA A 1041 -50.70 -34.52 43.24
CA ALA A 1041 -51.18 -33.13 43.38
C ALA A 1041 -50.33 -32.16 42.52
N GLN A 1042 -50.98 -31.09 42.07
CA GLN A 1042 -50.52 -30.01 41.19
C GLN A 1042 -49.35 -29.16 41.73
N ASP A 1043 -48.73 -28.46 40.78
CA ASP A 1043 -47.96 -27.21 40.90
C ASP A 1043 -46.59 -27.20 41.59
N ALA A 1044 -45.74 -26.33 41.01
CA ALA A 1044 -44.47 -25.80 41.48
C ALA A 1044 -43.17 -26.50 41.05
N ALA A 1045 -42.27 -25.65 40.55
CA ALA A 1045 -40.88 -25.92 40.21
C ALA A 1045 -40.10 -26.64 41.32
N SER A 1046 -39.30 -27.64 40.97
CA SER A 1046 -37.96 -27.86 41.54
C SER A 1046 -37.18 -29.01 40.87
N SER A 1047 -35.88 -28.84 40.93
CA SER A 1047 -34.72 -29.61 40.49
C SER A 1047 -34.60 -31.07 40.96
N GLY A 1048 -33.88 -31.87 40.17
CA GLY A 1048 -32.82 -32.75 40.67
C GLY A 1048 -33.21 -34.15 41.14
N SER A 1049 -33.10 -35.14 40.23
CA SER A 1049 -32.85 -36.54 40.60
C SER A 1049 -31.57 -37.02 39.90
N PRO A 1050 -30.63 -37.73 40.57
CA PRO A 1050 -29.27 -37.93 40.07
C PRO A 1050 -29.11 -38.97 38.94
N ALA A 1051 -30.19 -39.61 38.49
CA ALA A 1051 -30.15 -40.67 37.49
C ALA A 1051 -31.39 -40.67 36.57
N GLY A 1052 -31.68 -39.52 35.95
CA GLY A 1052 -32.74 -39.41 34.93
C GLY A 1052 -32.25 -39.81 33.53
N THR A 1053 -33.18 -40.20 32.65
CA THR A 1053 -32.90 -40.37 31.21
C THR A 1053 -32.66 -39.01 30.54
N PRO A 1054 -31.64 -38.84 29.69
CA PRO A 1054 -31.37 -37.59 28.98
C PRO A 1054 -32.55 -37.23 28.08
N LYS A 1055 -32.94 -35.95 28.14
CA LYS A 1055 -34.00 -35.37 27.30
C LYS A 1055 -33.46 -34.12 26.62
N TYR A 1056 -33.89 -33.90 25.39
CA TYR A 1056 -33.60 -32.69 24.64
C TYR A 1056 -34.77 -31.72 24.76
N GLU A 1057 -34.46 -30.47 25.05
CA GLU A 1057 -35.39 -29.36 24.95
C GLU A 1057 -35.34 -28.81 23.52
N ILE A 1058 -36.50 -28.74 22.87
CA ILE A 1058 -36.63 -28.23 21.50
C ILE A 1058 -37.35 -26.89 21.52
N ARG A 1059 -36.71 -25.88 20.96
CA ARG A 1059 -37.28 -24.55 20.75
C ARG A 1059 -37.24 -24.22 19.26
N VAL A 1060 -38.31 -23.63 18.74
CA VAL A 1060 -38.38 -23.23 17.33
C VAL A 1060 -38.49 -21.72 17.22
N GLY A 1061 -37.61 -21.10 16.45
CA GLY A 1061 -37.59 -19.66 16.17
C GLY A 1061 -37.82 -19.38 14.69
N SER A 1062 -38.28 -18.16 14.38
CA SER A 1062 -38.34 -17.60 13.03
C SER A 1062 -37.45 -16.35 12.96
N ASN A 1063 -37.49 -15.58 11.86
CA ASN A 1063 -36.68 -14.39 11.55
C ASN A 1063 -36.75 -13.23 12.58
N ILE A 1064 -37.57 -13.33 13.63
CA ILE A 1064 -37.68 -12.34 14.70
C ILE A 1064 -36.75 -12.75 15.84
N VAL A 1065 -35.77 -11.90 16.13
CA VAL A 1065 -34.84 -12.05 17.25
C VAL A 1065 -35.63 -11.98 18.57
N ASP A 1066 -35.31 -12.87 19.52
CA ASP A 1066 -35.84 -12.93 20.90
C ASP A 1066 -37.22 -13.56 21.17
N SER A 1067 -37.90 -14.19 20.19
CA SER A 1067 -39.15 -14.92 20.44
C SER A 1067 -39.06 -16.40 20.05
N TRP A 1068 -38.76 -17.28 21.02
CA TRP A 1068 -38.83 -18.73 20.85
C TRP A 1068 -40.26 -19.25 20.97
N ASN A 1069 -40.60 -20.27 20.18
CA ASN A 1069 -41.90 -20.93 20.10
C ASN A 1069 -43.06 -20.03 19.62
N ILE A 1070 -42.76 -18.86 19.06
CA ILE A 1070 -43.73 -17.95 18.46
C ILE A 1070 -43.32 -17.67 17.00
N ILE A 1071 -44.20 -17.97 16.06
CA ILE A 1071 -44.01 -17.71 14.63
C ILE A 1071 -45.01 -16.63 14.22
N ARG A 1072 -44.53 -15.45 13.77
CA ARG A 1072 -45.41 -14.40 13.25
C ARG A 1072 -45.43 -14.44 11.73
N LEU A 1073 -46.62 -14.52 11.15
CA LEU A 1073 -46.79 -14.50 9.70
C LEU A 1073 -46.79 -13.05 9.19
N ASP A 1074 -46.32 -12.87 7.96
CA ASP A 1074 -46.36 -11.57 7.29
C ASP A 1074 -47.77 -11.32 6.72
N GLY A 1075 -48.38 -10.20 7.13
CA GLY A 1075 -49.82 -9.92 6.99
C GLY A 1075 -50.31 -9.68 5.57
N ALA A 1076 -49.45 -9.52 4.56
CA ALA A 1076 -49.89 -9.28 3.18
C ALA A 1076 -49.74 -10.51 2.26
N HIS A 1077 -48.73 -11.36 2.48
CA HIS A 1077 -48.32 -12.35 1.47
C HIS A 1077 -47.97 -13.75 2.00
N ASN A 1078 -48.01 -13.99 3.32
CA ASN A 1078 -47.62 -15.27 3.96
C ASN A 1078 -46.40 -15.92 3.31
N LEU A 1079 -45.30 -15.17 3.21
CA LEU A 1079 -44.08 -15.63 2.54
C LEU A 1079 -43.44 -16.79 3.32
N ALA A 1080 -42.79 -17.71 2.60
CA ALA A 1080 -42.02 -18.79 3.21
C ALA A 1080 -40.88 -18.23 4.08
N GLN A 1081 -40.68 -18.79 5.28
CA GLN A 1081 -39.74 -18.30 6.29
C GLN A 1081 -38.71 -19.37 6.64
N ASP A 1082 -37.55 -18.96 7.17
CA ASP A 1082 -36.56 -19.89 7.68
C ASP A 1082 -36.87 -20.24 9.14
N LEU A 1083 -37.02 -21.52 9.44
CA LEU A 1083 -37.30 -22.01 10.79
C LEU A 1083 -36.01 -22.52 11.44
N ILE A 1084 -35.68 -22.00 12.61
CA ILE A 1084 -34.51 -22.42 13.39
C ILE A 1084 -34.97 -23.36 14.50
N PHE A 1085 -34.51 -24.60 14.47
CA PHE A 1085 -34.71 -25.57 15.54
C PHE A 1085 -33.50 -25.54 16.47
N SER A 1086 -33.67 -25.03 17.69
CA SER A 1086 -32.69 -25.13 18.76
C SER A 1086 -32.94 -26.40 19.56
N VAL A 1087 -31.95 -27.29 19.60
CA VAL A 1087 -32.04 -28.60 20.27
C VAL A 1087 -30.95 -28.67 21.33
N VAL A 1088 -31.32 -28.49 22.59
CA VAL A 1088 -30.38 -28.37 23.71
C VAL A 1088 -30.61 -29.52 24.70
N LEU A 1089 -29.54 -30.13 25.20
CA LEU A 1089 -29.64 -31.15 26.24
C LEU A 1089 -30.07 -30.52 27.57
N HIS A 1090 -31.20 -30.97 28.15
CA HIS A 1090 -31.83 -30.37 29.33
C HIS A 1090 -31.36 -30.99 30.68
N GLN A 1091 -30.22 -31.71 30.72
CA GLN A 1091 -29.70 -32.37 31.95
C GLN A 1091 -28.16 -32.31 32.07
N ASP A 1092 -27.68 -32.24 33.33
CA ASP A 1092 -26.25 -32.16 33.69
C ASP A 1092 -25.51 -33.52 33.81
N GLU A 1093 -24.26 -33.49 33.31
CA GLU A 1093 -23.04 -34.34 33.37
C GLU A 1093 -22.99 -35.83 33.84
N VAL A 1094 -24.05 -36.55 34.25
CA VAL A 1094 -23.87 -37.92 34.81
C VAL A 1094 -24.71 -39.04 34.15
N SER A 1095 -24.94 -38.99 32.83
CA SER A 1095 -25.65 -40.09 32.15
C SER A 1095 -24.89 -40.60 30.91
N GLN A 1096 -24.33 -41.83 31.00
CA GLN A 1096 -23.55 -42.47 29.93
C GLN A 1096 -24.43 -43.12 28.84
N TYR A 1097 -25.45 -42.40 28.36
CA TYR A 1097 -26.27 -42.90 27.27
C TYR A 1097 -25.54 -42.75 25.93
N ARG A 1098 -25.75 -43.72 25.04
CA ARG A 1098 -25.15 -43.73 23.70
C ARG A 1098 -26.21 -43.34 22.69
N LEU A 1099 -26.20 -42.08 22.29
CA LEU A 1099 -27.13 -41.49 21.34
C LEU A 1099 -26.90 -42.07 19.93
N ILE A 1100 -27.95 -42.66 19.35
CA ILE A 1100 -27.96 -43.16 17.98
C ILE A 1100 -28.53 -42.08 17.05
N GLU A 1101 -29.70 -41.54 17.38
CA GLU A 1101 -30.37 -40.51 16.57
C GLU A 1101 -31.36 -39.69 17.41
N VAL A 1102 -31.61 -38.46 16.98
CA VAL A 1102 -32.72 -37.62 17.50
C VAL A 1102 -33.67 -37.36 16.35
N ASP A 1103 -34.94 -37.68 16.53
CA ASP A 1103 -35.98 -37.45 15.54
C ASP A 1103 -36.90 -36.32 15.98
N ILE A 1104 -37.21 -35.43 15.04
CA ILE A 1104 -38.17 -34.35 15.20
C ILE A 1104 -39.22 -34.49 14.13
N GLU A 1105 -40.48 -34.43 14.54
CA GLU A 1105 -41.64 -34.70 13.71
C GLU A 1105 -42.56 -33.48 13.66
N VAL A 1106 -42.87 -33.06 12.43
CA VAL A 1106 -43.74 -31.92 12.13
C VAL A 1106 -44.87 -32.39 11.22
N ASP A 1107 -46.11 -32.15 11.65
CA ASP A 1107 -47.29 -32.55 10.88
C ASP A 1107 -47.46 -31.69 9.62
N LEU A 1108 -47.69 -32.35 8.48
CA LEU A 1108 -47.96 -31.75 7.17
C LEU A 1108 -49.41 -31.98 6.72
N GLY A 1109 -50.07 -30.95 6.20
CA GLY A 1109 -51.43 -31.08 5.69
C GLY A 1109 -52.16 -29.75 5.53
N GLU A 1110 -53.35 -29.80 4.94
CA GLU A 1110 -54.25 -28.64 4.88
C GLU A 1110 -54.92 -28.44 6.25
N LEU A 1111 -55.04 -27.18 6.69
CA LEU A 1111 -55.79 -26.82 7.88
C LEU A 1111 -57.27 -27.14 7.68
N ASN A 1112 -57.76 -28.21 8.31
CA ASN A 1112 -59.17 -28.58 8.24
C ASN A 1112 -59.85 -28.35 9.60
N VAL A 1113 -60.52 -27.20 9.74
CA VAL A 1113 -61.20 -26.78 10.98
C VAL A 1113 -62.49 -27.58 11.24
N SER A 1114 -62.90 -28.45 10.30
CA SER A 1114 -64.16 -29.20 10.36
C SER A 1114 -64.04 -30.63 10.93
N SER A 1115 -62.83 -31.14 11.18
CA SER A 1115 -62.62 -32.45 11.80
C SER A 1115 -62.61 -32.35 13.33
N ASP A 1116 -63.08 -33.39 14.04
CA ASP A 1116 -63.06 -33.45 15.50
C ASP A 1116 -62.27 -34.71 15.94
N PRO A 1117 -61.03 -34.58 16.47
CA PRO A 1117 -60.33 -33.32 16.80
C PRO A 1117 -59.84 -32.55 15.55
N PRO A 1118 -59.68 -31.21 15.64
CA PRO A 1118 -59.18 -30.38 14.55
C PRO A 1118 -57.76 -30.78 14.17
N GLN A 1119 -57.51 -31.02 12.88
CA GLN A 1119 -56.20 -31.40 12.38
C GLN A 1119 -55.33 -30.15 12.20
N HIS A 1120 -54.48 -29.86 13.19
CA HIS A 1120 -53.55 -28.72 13.16
C HIS A 1120 -52.20 -29.14 12.57
N ALA A 1121 -51.98 -28.86 11.28
CA ALA A 1121 -50.70 -29.10 10.61
C ALA A 1121 -49.93 -27.78 10.41
N LEU A 1122 -48.64 -27.76 10.77
CA LEU A 1122 -47.81 -26.54 10.74
C LEU A 1122 -47.55 -26.05 9.31
N MET A 1123 -47.40 -26.96 8.35
CA MET A 1123 -47.11 -26.65 6.94
C MET A 1123 -47.97 -27.53 6.03
N ARG A 1124 -48.34 -27.05 4.83
CA ARG A 1124 -49.07 -27.87 3.85
C ARG A 1124 -48.17 -28.94 3.22
N ASN A 1125 -46.98 -28.53 2.81
CA ASN A 1125 -45.92 -29.37 2.27
C ASN A 1125 -44.59 -28.62 2.43
N TYR A 1126 -43.46 -29.32 2.42
CA TYR A 1126 -42.13 -28.71 2.44
C TYR A 1126 -41.46 -28.82 1.07
N ALA A 1127 -41.25 -27.68 0.40
CA ALA A 1127 -40.59 -27.59 -0.89
C ALA A 1127 -39.25 -26.82 -0.84
N GLY A 1128 -38.74 -26.55 0.35
CA GLY A 1128 -37.51 -25.79 0.57
C GLY A 1128 -36.22 -26.57 0.24
N PRO A 1129 -35.05 -25.91 0.28
CA PRO A 1129 -33.75 -26.46 -0.15
C PRO A 1129 -33.21 -27.57 0.76
N GLY A 1130 -33.82 -27.82 1.93
CA GLY A 1130 -33.41 -28.82 2.90
C GLY A 1130 -33.02 -28.23 4.26
N ALA A 1131 -32.57 -29.09 5.17
CA ALA A 1131 -32.13 -28.71 6.50
C ALA A 1131 -30.59 -28.62 6.59
N HIS A 1132 -30.09 -27.60 7.29
CA HIS A 1132 -28.66 -27.36 7.49
C HIS A 1132 -28.32 -27.29 8.98
N MET A 1133 -27.35 -28.08 9.44
CA MET A 1133 -26.85 -28.00 10.81
C MET A 1133 -26.26 -26.61 11.08
N LEU A 1134 -26.67 -25.97 12.19
CA LEU A 1134 -26.10 -24.72 12.69
C LEU A 1134 -25.04 -24.99 13.77
N THR A 1135 -25.32 -25.92 14.69
CA THR A 1135 -24.39 -26.31 15.76
C THR A 1135 -24.03 -27.79 15.67
N ASN A 1136 -22.81 -28.14 16.08
CA ASN A 1136 -22.29 -29.52 16.09
C ASN A 1136 -22.33 -30.24 14.72
N LEU A 1137 -21.47 -29.78 13.79
CA LEU A 1137 -21.27 -30.34 12.44
C LEU A 1137 -20.83 -31.83 12.40
N ARG A 1138 -20.69 -32.49 13.55
CA ARG A 1138 -20.49 -33.94 13.65
C ARG A 1138 -21.78 -34.72 13.42
N PHE A 1139 -22.91 -34.04 13.24
CA PHE A 1139 -24.20 -34.64 12.91
C PHE A 1139 -24.63 -34.25 11.48
N ASN A 1140 -25.57 -35.02 10.93
CA ASN A 1140 -26.28 -34.74 9.68
C ASN A 1140 -27.77 -34.67 9.98
N VAL A 1141 -28.47 -33.68 9.42
CA VAL A 1141 -29.94 -33.68 9.36
C VAL A 1141 -30.37 -34.34 8.06
N LEU A 1142 -31.22 -35.34 8.13
CA LEU A 1142 -31.87 -35.93 6.96
C LEU A 1142 -33.38 -35.75 7.07
N LEU A 1143 -33.99 -35.14 6.05
CA LEU A 1143 -35.44 -34.98 5.95
C LEU A 1143 -36.05 -36.21 5.28
N THR A 1144 -37.14 -36.71 5.85
CA THR A 1144 -37.91 -37.84 5.32
C THR A 1144 -39.40 -37.59 5.51
N THR A 1145 -40.24 -38.02 4.56
CA THR A 1145 -41.70 -37.97 4.67
C THR A 1145 -42.24 -39.39 4.76
N PRO A 1146 -42.39 -39.96 5.97
CA PRO A 1146 -43.00 -41.28 6.12
C PRO A 1146 -44.48 -41.22 5.68
N SER A 1147 -44.90 -42.12 4.80
CA SER A 1147 -46.31 -42.21 4.40
C SER A 1147 -47.08 -43.09 5.40
N ASP A 1148 -47.73 -42.49 6.39
CA ASP A 1148 -48.66 -43.18 7.27
C ASP A 1148 -50.10 -43.06 6.73
N GLN A 1149 -50.95 -44.07 6.97
CA GLN A 1149 -52.36 -44.09 6.54
C GLN A 1149 -53.28 -43.10 7.29
N GLY A 1150 -52.72 -42.07 7.93
CA GLY A 1150 -53.47 -41.11 8.75
C GLY A 1150 -52.99 -39.65 8.72
N GLY A 1151 -51.94 -39.31 7.98
CA GLY A 1151 -51.45 -37.93 7.87
C GLY A 1151 -50.09 -37.84 7.17
N SER A 1152 -49.85 -36.75 6.44
CA SER A 1152 -48.52 -36.47 5.87
C SER A 1152 -47.66 -35.85 6.97
N VAL A 1153 -46.41 -36.28 7.11
CA VAL A 1153 -45.54 -35.83 8.20
C VAL A 1153 -44.14 -35.58 7.65
N LEU A 1154 -43.47 -34.53 8.14
CA LEU A 1154 -42.06 -34.25 7.89
C LEU A 1154 -41.25 -34.69 9.10
N ARG A 1155 -40.37 -35.67 8.92
CA ARG A 1155 -39.45 -36.14 9.95
C ARG A 1155 -38.02 -35.71 9.65
N ALA A 1156 -37.45 -34.88 10.52
CA ALA A 1156 -36.04 -34.51 10.52
C ALA A 1156 -35.26 -35.45 11.44
N ARG A 1157 -34.35 -36.24 10.87
CA ARG A 1157 -33.52 -37.21 11.62
C ARG A 1157 -32.10 -36.67 11.77
N LEU A 1158 -31.68 -36.45 13.01
CA LEU A 1158 -30.35 -35.99 13.39
C LEU A 1158 -29.45 -37.19 13.67
N LEU A 1159 -28.51 -37.46 12.77
CA LEU A 1159 -27.64 -38.64 12.81
C LEU A 1159 -26.16 -38.28 13.04
N PRO A 1160 -25.44 -38.95 13.94
CA PRO A 1160 -24.01 -38.73 14.11
C PRO A 1160 -23.22 -39.24 12.90
N ARG A 1161 -22.19 -38.50 12.49
CA ARG A 1161 -21.20 -38.88 11.46
C ARG A 1161 -20.16 -39.89 11.97
N SER A 1162 -20.34 -40.41 13.19
CA SER A 1162 -19.46 -41.39 13.81
C SER A 1162 -19.51 -42.70 13.04
N SER A 1163 -18.34 -43.29 12.75
CA SER A 1163 -18.24 -44.63 12.13
C SER A 1163 -18.89 -45.73 12.97
N LYS A 1164 -19.09 -45.49 14.27
CA LYS A 1164 -19.75 -46.40 15.21
C LYS A 1164 -21.28 -46.36 15.12
N GLY A 1165 -21.85 -45.32 14.49
CA GLY A 1165 -23.31 -45.11 14.41
C GLY A 1165 -23.96 -44.58 15.69
N TRP A 1166 -23.16 -44.28 16.72
CA TRP A 1166 -23.61 -43.66 17.98
C TRP A 1166 -22.53 -42.78 18.60
N VAL A 1167 -22.91 -41.88 19.51
CA VAL A 1167 -22.04 -40.96 20.28
C VAL A 1167 -22.52 -40.90 21.73
N PHE A 1168 -21.64 -40.63 22.70
CA PHE A 1168 -22.09 -40.40 24.07
C PHE A 1168 -22.92 -39.12 24.18
N SER A 1169 -24.08 -39.17 24.83
CA SER A 1169 -24.96 -38.02 25.04
C SER A 1169 -24.26 -36.85 25.74
N THR A 1170 -23.32 -37.15 26.64
CA THR A 1170 -22.51 -36.14 27.34
C THR A 1170 -21.56 -35.35 26.43
N ALA A 1171 -21.27 -35.84 25.22
CA ALA A 1171 -20.47 -35.10 24.24
C ALA A 1171 -21.32 -34.21 23.32
N VAL A 1172 -22.64 -34.17 23.54
CA VAL A 1172 -23.63 -33.60 22.64
C VAL A 1172 -24.54 -32.65 23.43
N ASN A 1173 -24.05 -31.44 23.68
CA ASN A 1173 -24.77 -30.42 24.44
C ASN A 1173 -25.84 -29.71 23.59
N GLU A 1174 -25.59 -29.53 22.28
CA GLU A 1174 -26.47 -28.81 21.36
C GLU A 1174 -26.42 -29.40 19.94
N LEU A 1175 -27.56 -29.42 19.26
CA LEU A 1175 -27.81 -29.99 17.93
C LEU A 1175 -28.75 -29.11 17.07
N SER A 1176 -28.54 -27.80 17.10
CA SER A 1176 -29.40 -26.83 16.42
C SER A 1176 -29.22 -26.87 14.90
N PHE A 1177 -30.32 -26.73 14.15
CA PHE A 1177 -30.32 -26.70 12.69
C PHE A 1177 -31.37 -25.74 12.14
N LEU A 1178 -31.17 -25.30 10.90
CA LEU A 1178 -32.07 -24.43 10.15
C LEU A 1178 -32.82 -25.23 9.09
N LEU A 1179 -34.13 -25.03 8.99
CA LEU A 1179 -34.98 -25.51 7.92
C LEU A 1179 -35.37 -24.32 7.03
N GLY A 1180 -34.77 -24.22 5.85
CA GLY A 1180 -34.93 -23.05 4.99
C GLY A 1180 -36.22 -23.08 4.17
N LEU A 1181 -36.79 -21.91 3.88
CA LEU A 1181 -37.98 -21.70 3.04
C LEU A 1181 -39.17 -22.61 3.40
N ALA A 1182 -39.56 -22.61 4.67
CA ALA A 1182 -40.75 -23.31 5.16
C ALA A 1182 -42.03 -22.46 4.96
N ASP A 1183 -43.00 -23.02 4.24
CA ASP A 1183 -44.32 -22.40 4.01
C ASP A 1183 -45.28 -22.78 5.15
N VAL A 1184 -45.39 -21.89 6.14
CA VAL A 1184 -46.20 -22.10 7.35
C VAL A 1184 -47.67 -21.82 7.03
N ASN A 1185 -48.56 -22.71 7.43
CA ASN A 1185 -49.98 -22.58 7.22
C ASN A 1185 -50.54 -21.35 7.97
N ALA A 1186 -51.27 -20.47 7.26
CA ALA A 1186 -51.90 -19.29 7.86
C ALA A 1186 -53.19 -19.65 8.60
N PRO A 1187 -53.27 -19.49 9.94
CA PRO A 1187 -54.49 -19.77 10.68
C PRO A 1187 -55.58 -18.73 10.38
N ALA A 1188 -56.84 -19.18 10.38
CA ALA A 1188 -58.03 -18.32 10.21
C ALA A 1188 -58.44 -17.56 11.49
N LYS A 1189 -57.52 -17.44 12.46
CA LYS A 1189 -57.68 -16.78 13.76
C LYS A 1189 -56.40 -16.00 14.08
N TYR A 1190 -56.47 -15.03 14.98
CA TYR A 1190 -55.30 -14.22 15.36
C TYR A 1190 -54.14 -15.06 15.89
N ILE A 1191 -54.45 -16.11 16.67
CA ILE A 1191 -53.48 -17.01 17.30
C ILE A 1191 -53.98 -18.44 17.11
N ASP A 1192 -53.10 -19.35 16.69
CA ASP A 1192 -53.33 -20.80 16.69
C ASP A 1192 -52.10 -21.56 17.22
N GLN A 1193 -52.29 -22.76 17.73
CA GLN A 1193 -51.23 -23.57 18.36
C GLN A 1193 -50.98 -24.88 17.62
N PHE A 1194 -49.71 -25.21 17.43
CA PHE A 1194 -49.23 -26.41 16.72
C PHE A 1194 -48.29 -27.20 17.61
N GLN A 1195 -48.32 -28.53 17.51
CA GLN A 1195 -47.48 -29.42 18.31
C GLN A 1195 -46.33 -29.97 17.46
N VAL A 1196 -45.11 -29.90 17.98
CA VAL A 1196 -43.93 -30.57 17.42
C VAL A 1196 -43.52 -31.70 18.36
N ARG A 1197 -43.46 -32.91 17.84
CA ARG A 1197 -43.10 -34.11 18.60
C ARG A 1197 -41.65 -34.45 18.38
N SER A 1198 -40.99 -34.98 19.41
CA SER A 1198 -39.61 -35.45 19.27
C SER A 1198 -39.23 -36.54 20.25
N TRP A 1199 -38.21 -37.31 19.88
CA TRP A 1199 -37.63 -38.35 20.73
C TRP A 1199 -36.17 -38.59 20.37
N ALA A 1200 -35.45 -39.23 21.27
CA ALA A 1200 -34.08 -39.68 21.06
C ALA A 1200 -33.98 -41.20 21.21
N ASN A 1201 -33.23 -41.83 20.31
CA ASN A 1201 -32.96 -43.26 20.32
C ASN A 1201 -31.55 -43.51 20.87
N TYR A 1202 -31.45 -44.39 21.85
CA TYR A 1202 -30.20 -44.74 22.54
C TYR A 1202 -29.89 -46.22 22.43
N MET A 1203 -28.60 -46.56 22.44
CA MET A 1203 -28.15 -47.95 22.43
C MET A 1203 -28.16 -48.55 23.84
N ILE A 1204 -28.74 -49.73 24.01
CA ILE A 1204 -28.86 -50.40 25.32
C ILE A 1204 -27.59 -51.19 25.68
N ARG A 1205 -27.10 -52.04 24.78
CA ARG A 1205 -25.94 -52.93 24.99
C ARG A 1205 -24.75 -52.51 24.12
N PRO A 1206 -23.54 -52.37 24.69
CA PRO A 1206 -22.32 -51.98 23.96
C PRO A 1206 -21.93 -52.90 22.80
N ASP A 1207 -22.20 -54.20 22.95
CA ASP A 1207 -21.67 -55.26 22.08
C ASP A 1207 -22.73 -55.83 21.14
N GLY A 1208 -23.98 -55.36 21.23
CA GLY A 1208 -25.07 -55.72 20.33
C GLY A 1208 -25.05 -54.88 19.05
N GLY A 1209 -25.53 -55.43 17.93
CA GLY A 1209 -25.76 -54.64 16.72
C GLY A 1209 -26.82 -53.54 16.92
N LEU A 1210 -27.00 -52.68 15.90
CA LEU A 1210 -28.10 -51.71 15.82
C LEU A 1210 -29.43 -52.38 15.41
N GLU A 1211 -29.71 -53.55 15.99
CA GLU A 1211 -30.97 -54.27 15.81
C GLU A 1211 -32.04 -53.62 16.70
N THR A 1212 -33.31 -53.74 16.32
CA THR A 1212 -34.45 -53.08 16.99
C THR A 1212 -34.52 -53.40 18.49
N ASP A 1213 -34.06 -54.57 18.88
CA ASP A 1213 -34.11 -55.09 20.24
C ASP A 1213 -33.05 -54.45 21.15
N ASN A 1214 -32.10 -53.70 20.57
CA ASN A 1214 -31.01 -53.02 21.27
C ASN A 1214 -31.17 -51.48 21.30
N ILE A 1215 -32.34 -50.96 20.90
CA ILE A 1215 -32.63 -49.53 20.80
C ILE A 1215 -33.66 -49.13 21.87
N LEU A 1216 -33.29 -48.18 22.74
CA LEU A 1216 -34.16 -47.54 23.71
C LEU A 1216 -34.64 -46.19 23.16
N LYS A 1217 -35.93 -46.09 22.86
CA LYS A 1217 -36.58 -44.85 22.42
C LYS A 1217 -37.11 -44.05 23.60
N ILE A 1218 -36.66 -42.80 23.74
CA ILE A 1218 -37.02 -41.91 24.86
C ILE A 1218 -37.70 -40.65 24.28
N PRO A 1219 -38.99 -40.41 24.59
CA PRO A 1219 -39.69 -39.20 24.14
C PRO A 1219 -39.21 -37.96 24.92
N ASN A 1220 -39.08 -36.86 24.19
CA ASN A 1220 -38.80 -35.53 24.74
C ASN A 1220 -40.12 -34.81 25.10
N PRO A 1221 -40.08 -33.71 25.88
CA PRO A 1221 -41.26 -32.87 26.07
C PRO A 1221 -41.78 -32.33 24.72
N ASP A 1222 -43.10 -32.30 24.56
CA ASP A 1222 -43.73 -31.77 23.36
C ASP A 1222 -43.56 -30.24 23.30
N THR A 1223 -43.18 -29.72 22.12
CA THR A 1223 -43.03 -28.28 21.91
C THR A 1223 -44.31 -27.72 21.30
N ILE A 1224 -44.95 -26.79 21.99
CA ILE A 1224 -46.14 -26.07 21.50
C ILE A 1224 -45.68 -24.78 20.83
N LEU A 1225 -45.98 -24.64 19.54
CA LEU A 1225 -45.68 -23.48 18.71
C LEU A 1225 -46.92 -22.62 18.55
N THR A 1226 -46.79 -21.33 18.83
CA THR A 1226 -47.87 -20.36 18.63
C THR A 1226 -47.66 -19.61 17.33
N VAL A 1227 -48.57 -19.77 16.36
CA VAL A 1227 -48.53 -19.03 15.10
C VAL A 1227 -49.48 -17.83 15.20
N VAL A 1228 -48.97 -16.64 14.96
CA VAL A 1228 -49.72 -15.38 15.01
C VAL A 1228 -49.98 -14.89 13.60
N ASN A 1229 -51.25 -14.74 13.24
CA ASN A 1229 -51.67 -14.15 11.96
C ASN A 1229 -52.16 -12.71 12.19
N PRO A 1230 -51.35 -11.69 11.82
CA PRO A 1230 -51.71 -10.29 12.07
C PRO A 1230 -52.92 -9.81 11.26
N GLN A 1231 -53.35 -10.52 10.21
CA GLN A 1231 -54.56 -10.16 9.45
C GLN A 1231 -55.84 -10.19 10.30
N TYR A 1232 -55.86 -11.01 11.36
CA TYR A 1232 -56.99 -11.16 12.27
C TYR A 1232 -56.74 -10.47 13.61
N ALA A 1233 -55.77 -9.55 13.69
CA ALA A 1233 -55.48 -8.82 14.91
C ALA A 1233 -56.75 -8.10 15.43
N PRO A 1234 -57.11 -8.26 16.72
CA PRO A 1234 -58.22 -7.50 17.29
C PRO A 1234 -57.90 -6.01 17.18
N SER A 1235 -58.82 -5.22 16.62
CA SER A 1235 -58.69 -3.76 16.56
C SER A 1235 -58.63 -3.21 17.99
N SER A 1236 -57.44 -2.85 18.44
CA SER A 1236 -57.19 -2.16 19.72
C SER A 1236 -57.50 -0.67 19.59
#